data_AF-A0A1T5JH76-F1
#
_entry.id   AF-A0A1T5JH76-F1
#
_cell.length_a   1.000
_cell.length_b   1.000
_cell.length_c   1.000
_cell.angle_alpha   90.00
_cell.angle_beta   90.00
_cell.angle_gamma   90.00
#
_symmetry.space_group_name_H-M   'P 1'
#
loop_
_entity.id
_entity.type
_entity.pdbx_description
1 polymer ?
#
loop_
_entity_poly.entity_id
_entity_poly.type
_entity_poly.pdbx_seq_one_letter_code
_entity_poly.pdbx_strand_id
1 'polypeptide(L)'
;MKRLLLAAVAAIVALAGCRSNVEKTVATHPEWAYNSVVYEINIRQFSEEGTFAAVEAQLPRLKELGVDVLWLMPMYKIGEEGRKGTLGSYYAISDYCSTNPEFGTMEDFQSLLDAAHSMGFKVILDWVANQTAPDHIWMTEKPADFYERDAEGNAIYEYDWTDTRSLNYGNKEVWAAQDSCMRFWLEKGVDGFRCDAAGEVPADFWYGILPGIRRDYPEIYLLAEAETPKLSSDNSEFEATYAWKLHHLLNDIAQGKAKASAIRKYVVEDDREMGKEGFRLMFTSNHDENSWSGSEFERMGDAANVMEVLCFTLPKGHPLIYTGQEVGVTRRIEFFEKDPVADWSENEYTAFFKTLVKMRHENPALQAGSRGGDIRFFDNVPEDVLAFSRSLGGNEVVVIANLSAQKQTVSLSLEGEYTSVFSGIGMASPKSVDLAPWGYMVLAKNSESPVGRVEPLSWWTGMKMPLQLMVKGDRIASCNVRIEGGKGVSVKSVTPGDSQDYLFVDVAISASAEPGTYDLVFSDGEREFSYPYRIEARAEGSAERKSFTTADMIYLVFPDRFANGDPANDSVKDMAEPGDRNLTGGRHGGDIQGIIDHLDYIAGLGATAIWSTPLLVDDEPEGSYHGYACGDYYHIDPRFGSNGLYREMVSKAHEKGLKVIMDIVTNHCGTAHWWMDDLPFKDWIHVFPEFTGSNVAFSTNMDPNASKYDLNLQESGWFVPSMPDMNLDNPFMLKYFQQWAIWWIEYSGLDGFRVDTYPYNEKVPMSKWCAAVLEEYPDFNIVGECWTSSHSQLAYWQAGNGNKDGFNSNLPTIMDFPLQEAIVAAMCERGDNPGWGQGMARVYDCLSHDFVYHDLSHMMIFLANHDHARLGDIFGSDPSKMKVALAMLATMRGIPQLYNGDEMMFKAFNGEQSDPARRVDFPGGWADDKTDLFSADGRKGVAAELHDYTARLFNWRKEKSVLHDGKTLHFLGRDNTYAYFRYNETEAVFVFVNNTGHDVIVPWDHYAEFVSGPVSATDVVSGMPVTLGPGLTVPAGTALIAEFDR
;
A
#
# COMPACT_ATOMS: atom_id res chain seq x y z
N MET A 1 -75.07 -58.39 -0.02
CA MET A 1 -73.77 -58.63 -0.66
C MET A 1 -73.34 -57.50 -1.62
N LYS A 2 -73.48 -56.24 -1.21
CA LYS A 2 -73.00 -55.04 -1.95
C LYS A 2 -72.42 -53.98 -1.01
N ARG A 3 -71.81 -54.43 0.09
CA ARG A 3 -71.08 -53.59 1.07
C ARG A 3 -69.69 -54.15 1.45
N LEU A 4 -69.21 -55.16 0.73
CA LEU A 4 -67.90 -55.79 0.98
C LEU A 4 -66.89 -55.64 -0.19
N LEU A 5 -67.24 -54.90 -1.25
CA LEU A 5 -66.33 -54.64 -2.38
C LEU A 5 -65.78 -53.20 -2.45
N LEU A 6 -66.27 -52.25 -1.63
CA LEU A 6 -65.69 -50.89 -1.58
C LEU A 6 -64.58 -50.73 -0.54
N ALA A 7 -64.40 -51.68 0.38
CA ALA A 7 -63.32 -51.64 1.36
C ALA A 7 -62.00 -52.25 0.87
N ALA A 8 -62.01 -53.04 -0.21
CA ALA A 8 -60.83 -53.74 -0.72
C ALA A 8 -60.05 -52.94 -1.79
N VAL A 9 -60.65 -51.92 -2.41
CA VAL A 9 -59.98 -51.06 -3.41
C VAL A 9 -59.33 -49.83 -2.77
N ALA A 10 -59.76 -49.43 -1.57
CA ALA A 10 -59.12 -48.35 -0.81
C ALA A 10 -57.83 -48.82 -0.07
N ALA A 11 -57.62 -50.13 0.10
CA ALA A 11 -56.46 -50.68 0.82
C ALA A 11 -55.26 -50.98 -0.08
N ILE A 12 -55.41 -51.02 -1.42
CA ILE A 12 -54.32 -51.28 -2.36
C ILE A 12 -53.69 -49.99 -2.91
N VAL A 13 -54.37 -48.84 -2.79
CA VAL A 13 -53.78 -47.52 -3.11
C VAL A 13 -53.05 -46.90 -1.88
N ALA A 14 -53.30 -47.40 -0.67
CA ALA A 14 -52.67 -46.90 0.56
C ALA A 14 -51.37 -47.63 0.98
N LEU A 15 -50.94 -48.69 0.26
CA LEU A 15 -49.71 -49.44 0.55
C LEU A 15 -48.63 -49.33 -0.56
N ALA A 16 -48.88 -48.50 -1.58
CA ALA A 16 -47.87 -48.10 -2.57
C ALA A 16 -47.42 -46.63 -2.41
N GLY A 17 -47.93 -45.91 -1.42
CA GLY A 17 -47.69 -44.48 -1.20
C GLY A 17 -46.83 -44.11 0.01
N CYS A 18 -46.25 -45.08 0.71
CA CYS A 18 -45.30 -44.84 1.80
C CYS A 18 -43.86 -45.17 1.35
N ARG A 19 -43.39 -44.52 0.28
CA ARG A 19 -42.03 -43.98 0.35
C ARG A 19 -42.19 -42.67 1.09
N SER A 20 -41.56 -42.54 2.24
CA SER A 20 -41.25 -41.22 2.75
C SER A 20 -40.50 -40.49 1.64
N ASN A 21 -41.18 -39.61 0.92
CA ASN A 21 -40.53 -38.43 0.37
C ASN A 21 -40.09 -37.64 1.60
N VAL A 22 -38.95 -38.06 2.17
CA VAL A 22 -38.06 -37.09 2.77
C VAL A 22 -37.73 -36.20 1.56
N GLU A 23 -38.32 -35.01 1.51
CA GLU A 23 -37.68 -33.92 0.78
C GLU A 23 -36.25 -33.93 1.30
N LYS A 24 -35.31 -34.43 0.50
CA LYS A 24 -33.89 -34.18 0.75
C LYS A 24 -33.82 -32.66 0.69
N THR A 25 -33.74 -32.01 1.84
CA THR A 25 -33.19 -30.67 1.94
C THR A 25 -31.90 -30.70 1.15
N VAL A 26 -31.85 -29.98 0.03
CA VAL A 26 -30.61 -29.72 -0.70
C VAL A 26 -29.62 -29.28 0.36
N ALA A 27 -28.54 -30.03 0.56
CA ALA A 27 -27.53 -29.67 1.54
C ALA A 27 -26.96 -28.32 1.09
N THR A 28 -27.27 -27.27 1.83
CA THR A 28 -26.71 -25.95 1.60
C THR A 28 -25.26 -25.99 2.04
N HIS A 29 -24.33 -25.71 1.13
CA HIS A 29 -22.92 -25.58 1.49
C HIS A 29 -22.74 -24.47 2.55
N PRO A 30 -21.69 -24.53 3.38
CA PRO A 30 -21.40 -23.46 4.33
C PRO A 30 -21.32 -22.10 3.61
N GLU A 31 -21.93 -21.08 4.21
CA GLU A 31 -22.08 -19.75 3.59
C GLU A 31 -20.76 -19.18 3.08
N TRP A 32 -19.71 -19.35 3.89
CA TRP A 32 -18.37 -18.85 3.64
C TRP A 32 -17.69 -19.51 2.42
N ALA A 33 -18.10 -20.72 2.04
CA ALA A 33 -17.41 -21.52 1.02
C ALA A 33 -17.66 -21.03 -0.42
N TYR A 34 -18.73 -20.28 -0.65
CA TYR A 34 -19.09 -19.81 -2.01
C TYR A 34 -18.14 -18.73 -2.53
N ASN A 35 -17.52 -17.94 -1.66
CA ASN A 35 -16.64 -16.85 -2.05
C ASN A 35 -15.18 -17.07 -1.63
N SER A 36 -14.83 -18.26 -1.14
CA SER A 36 -13.50 -18.51 -0.58
C SER A 36 -12.42 -18.76 -1.63
N VAL A 37 -11.17 -18.58 -1.21
CA VAL A 37 -9.94 -19.02 -1.86
C VAL A 37 -9.20 -20.00 -0.95
N VAL A 38 -8.78 -21.15 -1.51
CA VAL A 38 -8.04 -22.19 -0.78
C VAL A 38 -6.55 -21.95 -0.93
N TYR A 39 -5.82 -22.02 0.18
CA TYR A 39 -4.38 -22.02 0.21
C TYR A 39 -3.88 -23.36 0.74
N GLU A 40 -3.10 -24.06 -0.07
CA GLU A 40 -2.49 -25.34 0.28
C GLU A 40 -1.12 -25.14 0.93
N ILE A 41 -1.03 -25.54 2.19
CA ILE A 41 0.15 -25.42 3.04
C ILE A 41 0.91 -26.74 3.07
N ASN A 42 2.10 -26.72 2.49
CA ASN A 42 3.10 -27.75 2.72
C ASN A 42 3.95 -27.37 3.95
N ILE A 43 3.54 -27.82 5.14
CA ILE A 43 4.14 -27.39 6.42
C ILE A 43 5.65 -27.60 6.43
N ARG A 44 6.13 -28.74 5.93
CA ARG A 44 7.56 -29.06 5.86
C ARG A 44 8.33 -28.01 5.05
N GLN A 45 7.75 -27.50 3.97
CA GLN A 45 8.44 -26.63 3.02
C GLN A 45 8.11 -25.15 3.21
N PHE A 46 7.18 -24.84 4.09
CA PHE A 46 6.72 -23.48 4.33
C PHE A 46 7.79 -22.58 4.98
N SER A 47 8.73 -23.16 5.71
CA SER A 47 9.84 -22.48 6.38
C SER A 47 11.00 -23.43 6.63
N GLU A 48 12.18 -22.88 6.96
CA GLU A 48 13.33 -23.65 7.42
C GLU A 48 12.99 -24.55 8.61
N GLU A 49 12.20 -24.06 9.57
CA GLU A 49 11.71 -24.85 10.70
C GLU A 49 10.70 -25.91 10.24
N GLY A 50 9.74 -25.51 9.38
CA GLY A 50 8.67 -26.36 8.89
C GLY A 50 7.78 -26.92 10.00
N THR A 51 7.30 -26.05 10.89
CA THR A 51 6.50 -26.42 12.07
C THR A 51 5.17 -25.69 12.10
N PHE A 52 4.22 -26.14 12.95
CA PHE A 52 2.95 -25.43 13.17
C PHE A 52 3.16 -24.00 13.65
N ALA A 53 4.11 -23.77 14.57
CA ALA A 53 4.44 -22.43 15.06
C ALA A 53 4.99 -21.50 13.95
N ALA A 54 5.75 -22.05 13.01
CA ALA A 54 6.25 -21.27 11.87
C ALA A 54 5.14 -20.91 10.88
N VAL A 55 4.14 -21.79 10.69
CA VAL A 55 2.92 -21.45 9.93
C VAL A 55 2.10 -20.39 10.67
N GLU A 56 1.96 -20.52 12.00
CA GLU A 56 1.22 -19.57 12.84
C GLU A 56 1.77 -18.14 12.70
N ALA A 57 3.10 -18.00 12.72
CA ALA A 57 3.78 -16.71 12.56
C ALA A 57 3.51 -16.03 11.20
N GLN A 58 3.06 -16.77 10.19
CA GLN A 58 2.79 -16.28 8.84
C GLN A 58 1.30 -16.06 8.55
N LEU A 59 0.41 -16.39 9.50
CA LEU A 59 -1.02 -16.13 9.34
C LEU A 59 -1.35 -14.66 9.00
N PRO A 60 -0.68 -13.63 9.56
CA PRO A 60 -0.90 -12.25 9.15
C PRO A 60 -0.63 -12.01 7.66
N ARG A 61 0.44 -12.58 7.11
CA ARG A 61 0.79 -12.48 5.68
C ARG A 61 -0.27 -13.16 4.81
N LEU A 62 -0.70 -14.37 5.18
CA LEU A 62 -1.78 -15.07 4.47
C LEU A 62 -3.11 -14.29 4.56
N LYS A 63 -3.35 -13.58 5.67
CA LYS A 63 -4.55 -12.77 5.84
C LYS A 63 -4.52 -11.55 4.94
N GLU A 64 -3.35 -10.94 4.78
CA GLU A 64 -3.12 -9.84 3.85
C GLU A 64 -3.23 -10.28 2.38
N LEU A 65 -2.76 -11.49 2.05
CA LEU A 65 -2.99 -12.10 0.74
C LEU A 65 -4.49 -12.27 0.45
N GLY A 66 -5.31 -12.39 1.50
CA GLY A 66 -6.76 -12.44 1.45
C GLY A 66 -7.32 -13.86 1.31
N VAL A 67 -6.53 -14.91 1.54
CA VAL A 67 -7.06 -16.29 1.45
C VAL A 67 -7.97 -16.62 2.63
N ASP A 68 -8.86 -17.58 2.45
CA ASP A 68 -9.93 -17.87 3.42
C ASP A 68 -9.76 -19.25 4.07
N VAL A 69 -9.33 -20.25 3.28
CA VAL A 69 -9.22 -21.65 3.70
C VAL A 69 -7.77 -22.08 3.69
N LEU A 70 -7.26 -22.51 4.84
CA LEU A 70 -5.94 -23.13 4.99
C LEU A 70 -6.11 -24.65 4.90
N TRP A 71 -5.69 -25.23 3.79
CA TRP A 71 -5.58 -26.67 3.62
C TRP A 71 -4.18 -27.11 4.05
N LEU A 72 -4.10 -27.80 5.19
CA LEU A 72 -2.86 -28.41 5.63
C LEU A 72 -2.69 -29.77 4.95
N MET A 73 -1.59 -29.95 4.21
CA MET A 73 -1.12 -31.27 3.78
C MET A 73 -1.05 -32.25 4.98
N PRO A 74 -1.01 -33.58 4.78
CA PRO A 74 -1.11 -34.53 5.88
C PRO A 74 -0.10 -34.25 6.99
N MET A 75 -0.62 -33.83 8.15
CA MET A 75 0.18 -33.47 9.31
C MET A 75 0.34 -34.63 10.30
N TYR A 76 -0.29 -35.77 10.03
CA TYR A 76 -0.32 -36.90 10.95
C TYR A 76 1.05 -37.57 11.06
N LYS A 77 1.25 -38.31 12.15
CA LYS A 77 2.45 -39.13 12.29
C LYS A 77 2.57 -40.12 11.13
N ILE A 78 3.76 -40.18 10.52
CA ILE A 78 4.07 -41.07 9.39
C ILE A 78 4.93 -42.27 9.81
N GLY A 79 5.01 -43.28 8.94
CA GLY A 79 5.77 -44.51 9.16
C GLY A 79 7.29 -44.38 8.97
N GLU A 80 8.04 -45.33 9.52
CA GLU A 80 9.47 -45.53 9.30
C GLU A 80 9.75 -46.74 8.40
N GLU A 81 8.89 -47.77 8.45
CA GLU A 81 9.07 -48.97 7.62
C GLU A 81 8.84 -48.67 6.13
N GLY A 82 9.86 -48.96 5.31
CA GLY A 82 9.78 -48.77 3.85
C GLY A 82 9.88 -47.32 3.39
N ARG A 83 10.16 -46.38 4.32
CA ARG A 83 10.23 -44.93 4.09
C ARG A 83 11.00 -44.55 2.82
N LYS A 84 10.37 -43.72 1.99
CA LYS A 84 10.98 -43.09 0.81
C LYS A 84 11.71 -41.79 1.18
N GLY A 85 12.88 -41.57 0.59
CA GLY A 85 13.74 -40.40 0.90
C GLY A 85 14.20 -40.37 2.35
N THR A 86 14.70 -39.22 2.81
CA THR A 86 15.18 -39.08 4.21
C THR A 86 14.04 -38.83 5.20
N LEU A 87 12.99 -38.11 4.80
CA LEU A 87 11.90 -37.70 5.70
C LEU A 87 10.62 -38.52 5.54
N GLY A 88 10.39 -39.16 4.38
CA GLY A 88 9.20 -39.97 4.15
C GLY A 88 8.06 -39.23 3.48
N SER A 89 7.13 -40.03 2.93
CA SER A 89 5.88 -39.53 2.37
C SER A 89 4.96 -38.99 3.47
N TYR A 90 4.39 -37.80 3.26
CA TYR A 90 3.31 -37.28 4.11
C TYR A 90 2.11 -38.23 4.18
N TYR A 91 1.89 -39.03 3.13
CA TYR A 91 0.73 -39.89 2.96
C TYR A 91 0.92 -41.31 3.49
N ALA A 92 2.10 -41.64 4.04
CA ALA A 92 2.36 -42.91 4.71
C ALA A 92 2.02 -42.80 6.21
N ILE A 93 0.74 -42.65 6.54
CA ILE A 93 0.29 -42.39 7.92
C ILE A 93 0.54 -43.61 8.81
N SER A 94 1.09 -43.43 10.01
CA SER A 94 1.26 -44.48 11.03
C SER A 94 0.31 -44.35 12.23
N ASP A 95 -0.27 -43.16 12.44
CA ASP A 95 -1.34 -42.91 13.43
C ASP A 95 -2.16 -41.65 13.08
N TYR A 96 -3.41 -41.86 12.66
CA TYR A 96 -4.35 -40.79 12.28
C TYR A 96 -4.77 -39.84 13.41
N CYS A 97 -4.59 -40.20 14.68
CA CYS A 97 -5.02 -39.37 15.83
C CYS A 97 -3.86 -38.64 16.51
N SER A 98 -2.71 -38.56 15.84
CA SER A 98 -1.51 -37.90 16.35
C SER A 98 -0.91 -36.97 15.29
N THR A 99 -0.27 -35.89 15.75
CA THR A 99 0.55 -35.04 14.87
C THR A 99 1.90 -35.69 14.60
N ASN A 100 2.48 -35.42 13.44
CA ASN A 100 3.86 -35.76 13.15
C ASN A 100 4.78 -34.96 14.07
N PRO A 101 5.65 -35.60 14.87
CA PRO A 101 6.61 -34.90 15.72
C PRO A 101 7.53 -33.93 14.96
N GLU A 102 7.69 -34.11 13.65
CA GLU A 102 8.38 -33.17 12.76
C GLU A 102 7.75 -31.76 12.80
N PHE A 103 6.43 -31.66 12.85
CA PHE A 103 5.71 -30.38 12.76
C PHE A 103 5.44 -29.74 14.12
N GLY A 104 5.52 -30.53 15.19
CA GLY A 104 5.27 -30.11 16.56
C GLY A 104 4.29 -31.02 17.31
N THR A 105 3.89 -30.55 18.47
CA THR A 105 2.98 -31.27 19.37
C THR A 105 1.51 -30.99 19.02
N MET A 106 0.60 -31.75 19.64
CA MET A 106 -0.83 -31.49 19.57
C MET A 106 -1.21 -30.10 20.15
N GLU A 107 -0.44 -29.61 21.12
CA GLU A 107 -0.64 -28.27 21.69
C GLU A 107 -0.25 -27.19 20.68
N ASP A 108 0.85 -27.38 19.95
CA ASP A 108 1.26 -26.47 18.87
C ASP A 108 0.24 -26.43 17.73
N PHE A 109 -0.34 -27.59 17.37
CA PHE A 109 -1.43 -27.66 16.40
C PHE A 109 -2.68 -26.90 16.89
N GLN A 110 -3.07 -27.06 18.15
CA GLN A 110 -4.22 -26.34 18.70
C GLN A 110 -3.96 -24.83 18.72
N SER A 111 -2.74 -24.40 19.04
CA SER A 111 -2.32 -22.99 18.97
C SER A 111 -2.51 -22.41 17.56
N LEU A 112 -1.99 -23.10 16.54
CA LEU A 112 -2.16 -22.70 15.15
C LEU A 112 -3.65 -22.61 14.75
N LEU A 113 -4.45 -23.60 15.14
CA LEU A 113 -5.87 -23.65 14.83
C LEU A 113 -6.63 -22.47 15.46
N ASP A 114 -6.41 -22.22 16.75
CA ASP A 114 -7.04 -21.12 17.48
C ASP A 114 -6.62 -19.75 16.90
N ALA A 115 -5.34 -19.59 16.57
CA ALA A 115 -4.81 -18.38 15.93
C ALA A 115 -5.43 -18.16 14.54
N ALA A 116 -5.52 -19.20 13.72
CA ALA A 116 -6.14 -19.12 12.39
C ALA A 116 -7.62 -18.72 12.48
N HIS A 117 -8.38 -19.34 13.39
CA HIS A 117 -9.79 -18.98 13.62
C HIS A 117 -9.97 -17.56 14.15
N SER A 118 -9.06 -17.08 15.01
CA SER A 118 -9.10 -15.70 15.51
C SER A 118 -8.96 -14.65 14.39
N MET A 119 -8.31 -15.01 13.29
CA MET A 119 -8.16 -14.20 12.08
C MET A 119 -9.25 -14.49 11.02
N GLY A 120 -10.20 -15.38 11.33
CA GLY A 120 -11.34 -15.73 10.49
C GLY A 120 -11.03 -16.76 9.39
N PHE A 121 -9.89 -17.45 9.45
CA PHE A 121 -9.61 -18.55 8.51
C PHE A 121 -10.48 -19.76 8.80
N LYS A 122 -10.60 -20.61 7.79
CA LYS A 122 -11.08 -21.99 7.90
C LYS A 122 -9.92 -22.95 7.74
N VAL A 123 -9.83 -23.97 8.57
CA VAL A 123 -8.73 -24.93 8.53
C VAL A 123 -9.27 -26.30 8.16
N ILE A 124 -8.79 -26.84 7.03
CA ILE A 124 -9.12 -28.19 6.58
C ILE A 124 -7.86 -29.07 6.59
N LEU A 125 -8.04 -30.33 6.93
CA LEU A 125 -6.95 -31.30 6.95
C LEU A 125 -7.01 -32.20 5.73
N ASP A 126 -5.86 -32.59 5.22
CA ASP A 126 -5.77 -33.68 4.27
C ASP A 126 -6.12 -35.01 4.95
N TRP A 127 -7.03 -35.81 4.39
CA TRP A 127 -7.50 -37.07 4.96
C TRP A 127 -7.17 -38.22 4.02
N VAL A 128 -6.18 -39.03 4.42
CA VAL A 128 -5.67 -40.16 3.62
C VAL A 128 -6.51 -41.40 3.87
N ALA A 129 -7.57 -41.59 3.08
CA ALA A 129 -8.53 -42.65 3.31
C ALA A 129 -8.12 -44.01 2.68
N ASN A 130 -7.35 -44.02 1.60
CA ASN A 130 -7.10 -45.26 0.85
C ASN A 130 -6.12 -46.23 1.55
N GLN A 131 -5.16 -45.71 2.30
CA GLN A 131 -3.97 -46.46 2.72
C GLN A 131 -3.33 -45.93 4.02
N THR A 132 -2.50 -46.77 4.64
CA THR A 132 -1.64 -46.41 5.80
C THR A 132 -0.20 -46.87 5.57
N ALA A 133 0.76 -46.48 6.40
CA ALA A 133 2.10 -47.05 6.43
C ALA A 133 2.12 -48.55 6.84
N PRO A 134 3.20 -49.30 6.52
CA PRO A 134 3.35 -50.71 6.89
C PRO A 134 3.47 -50.95 8.39
N ASP A 135 3.90 -49.94 9.14
CA ASP A 135 4.06 -49.92 10.59
C ASP A 135 2.95 -49.10 11.28
N HIS A 136 1.83 -48.84 10.61
CA HIS A 136 0.67 -48.19 11.21
C HIS A 136 0.11 -49.00 12.39
N ILE A 137 -0.42 -48.32 13.42
CA ILE A 137 -0.94 -48.95 14.65
C ILE A 137 -1.96 -50.07 14.35
N TRP A 138 -2.82 -49.87 13.35
CA TRP A 138 -3.82 -50.86 12.92
C TRP A 138 -3.22 -52.15 12.34
N MET A 139 -1.98 -52.15 11.83
CA MET A 139 -1.30 -53.36 11.36
C MET A 139 -1.05 -54.36 12.50
N THR A 140 -1.00 -53.88 13.74
CA THR A 140 -0.78 -54.73 14.93
C THR A 140 -2.02 -54.88 15.80
N GLU A 141 -2.87 -53.84 15.87
CA GLU A 141 -4.03 -53.83 16.75
C GLU A 141 -5.32 -54.37 16.11
N LYS A 142 -5.42 -54.36 14.78
CA LYS A 142 -6.62 -54.81 14.05
C LYS A 142 -6.42 -56.19 13.42
N PRO A 143 -7.51 -56.92 13.13
CA PRO A 143 -7.41 -58.19 12.41
C PRO A 143 -6.77 -58.03 11.04
N ALA A 144 -6.20 -59.11 10.50
CA ALA A 144 -5.45 -59.06 9.24
C ALA A 144 -6.28 -58.55 8.05
N ASP A 145 -7.59 -58.77 8.04
CA ASP A 145 -8.53 -58.35 7.00
C ASP A 145 -8.93 -56.87 7.06
N PHE A 146 -8.31 -56.07 7.94
CA PHE A 146 -8.38 -54.60 7.89
C PHE A 146 -7.66 -54.03 6.65
N TYR A 147 -6.77 -54.82 6.05
CA TYR A 147 -5.98 -54.48 4.88
C TYR A 147 -6.27 -55.46 3.74
N GLU A 148 -6.17 -54.98 2.50
CA GLU A 148 -6.23 -55.83 1.31
C GLU A 148 -4.98 -56.71 1.26
N ARG A 149 -5.13 -57.96 0.82
CA ARG A 149 -4.06 -58.96 0.83
C ARG A 149 -3.94 -59.75 -0.46
N ASP A 150 -2.71 -60.09 -0.82
CA ASP A 150 -2.41 -60.97 -1.94
C ASP A 150 -2.71 -62.45 -1.60
N ALA A 151 -2.50 -63.35 -2.58
CA ALA A 151 -2.76 -64.77 -2.41
C ALA A 151 -1.83 -65.43 -1.37
N GLU A 152 -0.69 -64.81 -1.10
CA GLU A 152 0.32 -65.21 -0.11
C GLU A 152 0.02 -64.65 1.29
N GLY A 153 -0.98 -63.78 1.43
CA GLY A 153 -1.43 -63.19 2.69
C GLY A 153 -0.67 -61.92 3.09
N ASN A 154 0.15 -61.33 2.23
CA ASN A 154 0.82 -60.06 2.50
C ASN A 154 -0.13 -58.90 2.22
N ALA A 155 -0.03 -57.84 3.04
CA ALA A 155 -0.77 -56.61 2.78
C ALA A 155 -0.23 -55.95 1.50
N ILE A 156 -1.12 -55.57 0.60
CA ILE A 156 -0.76 -55.01 -0.71
C ILE A 156 -0.66 -53.49 -0.64
N TYR A 157 -0.04 -52.91 -1.67
CA TYR A 157 0.02 -51.47 -1.92
C TYR A 157 -0.24 -51.21 -3.39
N GLU A 158 -0.62 -49.97 -3.70
CA GLU A 158 -0.93 -49.54 -5.07
C GLU A 158 0.26 -48.83 -5.71
N TYR A 159 0.30 -48.88 -7.05
CA TYR A 159 1.32 -48.22 -7.88
C TYR A 159 2.76 -48.51 -7.41
N ASP A 160 3.58 -47.47 -7.24
CA ASP A 160 4.93 -47.56 -6.71
C ASP A 160 5.00 -47.16 -5.22
N TRP A 161 3.86 -47.03 -4.52
CA TRP A 161 3.78 -46.59 -3.11
C TRP A 161 4.20 -47.70 -2.13
N THR A 162 5.46 -48.12 -2.23
CA THR A 162 6.03 -49.24 -1.46
C THR A 162 5.97 -49.03 0.07
N ASP A 163 5.85 -47.79 0.50
CA ASP A 163 5.73 -47.30 1.88
C ASP A 163 4.28 -47.15 2.36
N THR A 164 3.29 -47.72 1.66
CA THR A 164 1.89 -47.72 2.10
C THR A 164 1.28 -49.13 2.05
N ARG A 165 0.08 -49.33 2.61
CA ARG A 165 -0.72 -50.56 2.60
C ARG A 165 -2.19 -50.21 2.43
N SER A 166 -2.85 -50.81 1.45
CA SER A 166 -4.24 -50.51 1.08
C SER A 166 -5.23 -51.05 2.10
N LEU A 167 -6.19 -50.22 2.51
CA LEU A 167 -7.24 -50.59 3.47
C LEU A 167 -8.35 -51.40 2.79
N ASN A 168 -8.89 -52.40 3.48
CA ASN A 168 -9.98 -53.24 2.97
C ASN A 168 -11.35 -52.65 3.31
N TYR A 169 -11.93 -51.93 2.35
CA TYR A 169 -13.25 -51.32 2.50
C TYR A 169 -14.43 -52.31 2.51
N GLY A 170 -14.20 -53.60 2.24
CA GLY A 170 -15.15 -54.67 2.52
C GLY A 170 -15.38 -54.87 4.02
N ASN A 171 -14.42 -54.48 4.87
CA ASN A 171 -14.52 -54.55 6.32
C ASN A 171 -15.12 -53.26 6.90
N LYS A 172 -16.34 -53.34 7.47
CA LYS A 172 -17.03 -52.19 8.06
C LYS A 172 -16.37 -51.64 9.33
N GLU A 173 -15.46 -52.38 9.95
CA GLU A 173 -14.67 -51.85 11.07
C GLU A 173 -13.65 -50.80 10.61
N VAL A 174 -13.18 -50.87 9.35
CA VAL A 174 -12.37 -49.80 8.74
C VAL A 174 -13.17 -48.51 8.69
N TRP A 175 -14.44 -48.59 8.33
CA TRP A 175 -15.32 -47.42 8.19
C TRP A 175 -15.52 -46.74 9.54
N ALA A 176 -15.80 -47.54 10.58
CA ALA A 176 -15.96 -47.04 11.94
C ALA A 176 -14.67 -46.46 12.52
N ALA A 177 -13.51 -47.04 12.19
CA ALA A 177 -12.22 -46.51 12.63
C ALA A 177 -11.91 -45.15 11.99
N GLN A 178 -12.14 -45.01 10.67
CA GLN A 178 -11.95 -43.73 10.00
C GLN A 178 -12.95 -42.66 10.48
N ASP A 179 -14.24 -42.97 10.60
CA ASP A 179 -15.24 -42.06 11.17
C ASP A 179 -14.82 -41.56 12.56
N SER A 180 -14.35 -42.46 13.43
CA SER A 180 -13.86 -42.10 14.75
C SER A 180 -12.65 -41.17 14.71
N CYS A 181 -11.70 -41.39 13.79
CA CYS A 181 -10.49 -40.57 13.69
C CYS A 181 -10.78 -39.20 13.05
N MET A 182 -11.69 -39.12 12.07
CA MET A 182 -12.15 -37.84 11.53
C MET A 182 -12.85 -37.01 12.61
N ARG A 183 -13.74 -37.64 13.40
CA ARG A 183 -14.43 -36.99 14.52
C ARG A 183 -13.48 -36.48 15.58
N PHE A 184 -12.38 -37.18 15.86
CA PHE A 184 -11.36 -36.71 16.77
C PHE A 184 -10.79 -35.33 16.39
N TRP A 185 -10.61 -35.04 15.10
CA TRP A 185 -10.14 -33.74 14.63
C TRP A 185 -11.24 -32.68 14.57
N LEU A 186 -12.46 -33.07 14.18
CA LEU A 186 -13.62 -32.17 14.23
C LEU A 186 -13.93 -31.71 15.67
N GLU A 187 -13.77 -32.60 16.66
CA GLU A 187 -13.92 -32.26 18.09
C GLU A 187 -12.91 -31.21 18.57
N LYS A 188 -11.77 -31.06 17.87
CA LYS A 188 -10.75 -30.04 18.15
C LYS A 188 -11.01 -28.70 17.47
N GLY A 189 -11.98 -28.66 16.55
CA GLY A 189 -12.38 -27.44 15.83
C GLY A 189 -12.00 -27.41 14.35
N VAL A 190 -11.42 -28.47 13.78
CA VAL A 190 -11.15 -28.52 12.32
C VAL A 190 -12.44 -28.31 11.53
N ASP A 191 -12.41 -27.46 10.50
CA ASP A 191 -13.60 -27.06 9.74
C ASP A 191 -13.97 -28.06 8.64
N GLY A 192 -13.08 -28.99 8.30
CA GLY A 192 -13.30 -29.88 7.16
C GLY A 192 -12.12 -30.73 6.75
N PHE A 193 -12.29 -31.44 5.64
CA PHE A 193 -11.26 -32.32 5.09
C PHE A 193 -11.14 -32.20 3.57
N ARG A 194 -9.91 -32.20 3.08
CA ARG A 194 -9.58 -32.61 1.71
C ARG A 194 -9.32 -34.12 1.75
N CYS A 195 -10.14 -34.92 1.07
CA CYS A 195 -9.99 -36.38 1.07
C CYS A 195 -9.10 -36.81 -0.10
N ASP A 196 -7.92 -37.32 0.23
CA ASP A 196 -6.92 -37.88 -0.68
C ASP A 196 -7.43 -39.13 -1.40
N ALA A 197 -7.10 -39.23 -2.69
CA ALA A 197 -7.47 -40.34 -3.57
C ALA A 197 -8.94 -40.76 -3.40
N ALA A 198 -9.85 -39.81 -3.16
CA ALA A 198 -11.23 -40.09 -2.80
C ALA A 198 -11.98 -40.89 -3.88
N GLY A 199 -11.53 -40.79 -5.14
CA GLY A 199 -12.02 -41.57 -6.27
C GLY A 199 -11.66 -43.07 -6.23
N GLU A 200 -10.57 -43.44 -5.56
CA GLU A 200 -10.13 -44.83 -5.38
C GLU A 200 -10.83 -45.49 -4.17
N VAL A 201 -11.35 -44.68 -3.26
CA VAL A 201 -12.17 -45.16 -2.14
C VAL A 201 -13.61 -45.42 -2.59
N PRO A 202 -14.24 -46.57 -2.22
CA PRO A 202 -15.61 -46.86 -2.63
C PRO A 202 -16.61 -45.80 -2.19
N ALA A 203 -17.41 -45.26 -3.13
CA ALA A 203 -18.41 -44.23 -2.84
C ALA A 203 -19.38 -44.58 -1.69
N ASP A 204 -19.72 -45.86 -1.53
CA ASP A 204 -20.59 -46.33 -0.44
C ASP A 204 -20.01 -46.02 0.96
N PHE A 205 -18.69 -45.95 1.11
CA PHE A 205 -18.04 -45.54 2.35
C PHE A 205 -18.38 -44.09 2.69
N TRP A 206 -18.14 -43.19 1.73
CA TRP A 206 -18.44 -41.77 1.87
C TRP A 206 -19.92 -41.54 2.19
N TYR A 207 -20.84 -42.16 1.44
CA TYR A 207 -22.28 -42.10 1.73
C TYR A 207 -22.68 -42.76 3.05
N GLY A 208 -21.84 -43.66 3.57
CA GLY A 208 -22.08 -44.36 4.83
C GLY A 208 -21.77 -43.51 6.06
N ILE A 209 -20.67 -42.75 6.04
CA ILE A 209 -20.17 -42.04 7.23
C ILE A 209 -20.46 -40.52 7.20
N LEU A 210 -20.35 -39.87 6.04
CA LEU A 210 -20.41 -38.41 5.93
C LEU A 210 -21.77 -37.82 6.34
N PRO A 211 -22.94 -38.44 6.02
CA PRO A 211 -24.22 -37.91 6.52
C PRO A 211 -24.31 -37.88 8.04
N GLY A 212 -23.68 -38.85 8.71
CA GLY A 212 -23.61 -38.90 10.17
C GLY A 212 -22.71 -37.80 10.72
N ILE A 213 -21.56 -37.58 10.09
CA ILE A 213 -20.63 -36.50 10.46
C ILE A 213 -21.30 -35.14 10.24
N ARG A 214 -21.85 -34.88 9.06
CA ARG A 214 -22.51 -33.61 8.70
C ARG A 214 -23.71 -33.29 9.59
N ARG A 215 -24.46 -34.29 10.04
CA ARG A 215 -25.54 -34.07 11.02
C ARG A 215 -25.00 -33.50 12.34
N ASP A 216 -23.83 -33.98 12.76
CA ASP A 216 -23.23 -33.59 14.04
C ASP A 216 -22.36 -32.32 13.87
N TYR A 217 -21.86 -32.06 12.66
CA TYR A 217 -21.04 -30.92 12.25
C TYR A 217 -21.62 -30.29 10.95
N PRO A 218 -22.67 -29.46 11.05
CA PRO A 218 -23.41 -28.98 9.88
C PRO A 218 -22.62 -28.04 8.97
N GLU A 219 -21.60 -27.36 9.51
CA GLU A 219 -20.73 -26.42 8.77
C GLU A 219 -19.49 -27.11 8.15
N ILE A 220 -19.40 -28.44 8.21
CA ILE A 220 -18.23 -29.16 7.69
C ILE A 220 -18.07 -28.92 6.18
N TYR A 221 -16.83 -28.64 5.77
CA TYR A 221 -16.45 -28.53 4.37
C TYR A 221 -15.69 -29.78 3.90
N LEU A 222 -16.12 -30.37 2.79
CA LEU A 222 -15.52 -31.57 2.26
C LEU A 222 -15.11 -31.38 0.80
N LEU A 223 -13.83 -31.59 0.53
CA LEU A 223 -13.20 -31.53 -0.79
C LEU A 223 -12.71 -32.93 -1.19
N ALA A 224 -13.21 -33.50 -2.28
CA ALA A 224 -12.72 -34.80 -2.77
C ALA A 224 -11.63 -34.61 -3.82
N GLU A 225 -10.50 -35.30 -3.66
CA GLU A 225 -9.56 -35.54 -4.74
C GLU A 225 -10.14 -36.59 -5.70
N ALA A 226 -11.06 -36.13 -6.55
CA ALA A 226 -11.69 -36.92 -7.57
C ALA A 226 -12.28 -35.99 -8.63
N GLU A 227 -12.49 -36.54 -9.83
CA GLU A 227 -13.32 -35.90 -10.85
C GLU A 227 -14.28 -36.93 -11.44
N THR A 228 -15.20 -37.43 -10.60
CA THR A 228 -16.20 -38.43 -10.99
C THR A 228 -17.62 -37.96 -10.67
N PRO A 229 -18.61 -38.18 -11.56
CA PRO A 229 -19.99 -37.73 -11.32
C PRO A 229 -20.64 -38.27 -10.03
N LYS A 230 -20.13 -39.38 -9.49
CA LYS A 230 -20.63 -39.95 -8.23
C LYS A 230 -20.28 -39.06 -7.02
N LEU A 231 -19.10 -38.44 -7.04
CA LEU A 231 -18.61 -37.60 -5.95
C LEU A 231 -18.74 -36.11 -6.22
N SER A 232 -19.21 -35.72 -7.41
CA SER A 232 -19.16 -34.34 -7.89
C SER A 232 -20.52 -33.75 -8.28
N SER A 233 -21.66 -34.39 -7.95
CA SER A 233 -23.00 -33.89 -8.29
C SER A 233 -23.70 -33.18 -7.12
N ASP A 234 -24.81 -32.46 -7.38
CA ASP A 234 -25.73 -31.91 -6.35
C ASP A 234 -26.24 -32.96 -5.32
N ASN A 235 -26.01 -34.26 -5.55
CA ASN A 235 -26.35 -35.34 -4.64
C ASN A 235 -25.14 -35.95 -3.90
N SER A 236 -23.96 -35.34 -4.05
CA SER A 236 -22.74 -35.72 -3.36
C SER A 236 -22.75 -35.22 -1.91
N GLU A 237 -21.95 -35.87 -1.07
CA GLU A 237 -21.66 -35.41 0.29
C GLU A 237 -20.47 -34.44 0.32
N PHE A 238 -19.84 -34.16 -0.83
CA PHE A 238 -18.72 -33.23 -0.98
C PHE A 238 -19.17 -31.90 -1.58
N GLU A 239 -18.71 -30.79 -1.00
CA GLU A 239 -18.86 -29.44 -1.53
C GLU A 239 -18.06 -29.27 -2.83
N ALA A 240 -16.83 -29.77 -2.85
CA ALA A 240 -15.88 -29.52 -3.93
C ALA A 240 -15.18 -30.79 -4.43
N THR A 241 -14.80 -30.75 -5.70
CA THR A 241 -14.02 -31.81 -6.36
C THR A 241 -12.94 -31.21 -7.25
N TYR A 242 -11.87 -31.95 -7.53
CA TYR A 242 -10.76 -31.44 -8.36
C TYR A 242 -11.19 -31.22 -9.81
N ALA A 243 -10.59 -30.23 -10.46
CA ALA A 243 -10.78 -29.94 -11.89
C ALA A 243 -9.63 -30.53 -12.74
N TRP A 244 -9.34 -31.83 -12.63
CA TRP A 244 -8.21 -32.48 -13.32
C TRP A 244 -8.27 -32.34 -14.85
N LYS A 245 -9.44 -32.51 -15.46
CA LYS A 245 -9.70 -32.31 -16.89
C LYS A 245 -9.36 -30.88 -17.31
N LEU A 246 -9.72 -29.89 -16.51
CA LEU A 246 -9.36 -28.49 -16.78
C LEU A 246 -7.87 -28.28 -16.66
N HIS A 247 -7.24 -28.72 -15.57
CA HIS A 247 -5.80 -28.60 -15.37
C HIS A 247 -5.00 -29.18 -16.54
N HIS A 248 -5.28 -30.41 -16.96
CA HIS A 248 -4.61 -31.01 -18.12
C HIS A 248 -4.89 -30.24 -19.41
N LEU A 249 -6.10 -29.71 -19.58
CA LEU A 249 -6.43 -28.87 -20.73
C LEU A 249 -5.65 -27.54 -20.75
N LEU A 250 -5.49 -26.87 -19.59
CA LEU A 250 -4.70 -25.64 -19.48
C LEU A 250 -3.23 -25.91 -19.85
N ASN A 251 -2.65 -27.02 -19.40
CA ASN A 251 -1.32 -27.48 -19.81
C ASN A 251 -1.24 -27.75 -21.32
N ASP A 252 -2.21 -28.46 -21.89
CA ASP A 252 -2.24 -28.75 -23.33
C ASP A 252 -2.34 -27.46 -24.17
N ILE A 253 -3.06 -26.44 -23.70
CA ILE A 253 -3.12 -25.14 -24.37
C ILE A 253 -1.79 -24.41 -24.27
N ALA A 254 -1.18 -24.32 -23.09
CA ALA A 254 0.13 -23.69 -22.90
C ALA A 254 1.21 -24.35 -23.78
N GLN A 255 1.11 -25.67 -23.98
CA GLN A 255 2.03 -26.45 -24.82
C GLN A 255 1.63 -26.49 -26.31
N GLY A 256 0.59 -25.75 -26.71
CA GLY A 256 0.12 -25.65 -28.10
C GLY A 256 -0.54 -26.91 -28.67
N LYS A 257 -0.95 -27.85 -27.81
CA LYS A 257 -1.64 -29.10 -28.14
C LYS A 257 -3.16 -28.93 -28.24
N ALA A 258 -3.71 -27.91 -27.60
CA ALA A 258 -5.13 -27.57 -27.63
C ALA A 258 -5.35 -26.07 -27.91
N LYS A 259 -6.61 -25.69 -28.18
CA LYS A 259 -7.03 -24.31 -28.52
C LYS A 259 -8.02 -23.77 -27.50
N ALA A 260 -8.19 -22.45 -27.47
CA ALA A 260 -9.12 -21.75 -26.55
C ALA A 260 -10.57 -22.29 -26.61
N SER A 261 -11.02 -22.77 -27.77
CA SER A 261 -12.35 -23.36 -27.95
C SER A 261 -12.61 -24.62 -27.11
N ALA A 262 -11.56 -25.34 -26.72
CA ALA A 262 -11.69 -26.52 -25.86
C ALA A 262 -12.14 -26.16 -24.43
N ILE A 263 -11.76 -24.99 -23.91
CA ILE A 263 -12.22 -24.51 -22.59
C ILE A 263 -13.73 -24.25 -22.63
N ARG A 264 -14.24 -23.66 -23.70
CA ARG A 264 -15.70 -23.42 -23.86
C ARG A 264 -16.47 -24.73 -23.80
N LYS A 265 -15.95 -25.77 -24.45
CA LYS A 265 -16.54 -27.11 -24.42
C LYS A 265 -16.49 -27.71 -23.02
N TYR A 266 -15.34 -27.63 -22.34
CA TYR A 266 -15.18 -28.08 -20.97
C TYR A 266 -16.22 -27.44 -20.04
N VAL A 267 -16.35 -26.11 -20.06
CA VAL A 267 -17.29 -25.39 -19.18
C VAL A 267 -18.74 -25.86 -19.37
N VAL A 268 -19.17 -26.10 -20.61
CA VAL A 268 -20.54 -26.58 -20.89
C VAL A 268 -20.74 -28.04 -20.46
N GLU A 269 -19.72 -28.89 -20.59
CA GLU A 269 -19.78 -30.29 -20.17
C GLU A 269 -19.76 -30.42 -18.64
N ASP A 270 -18.84 -29.69 -17.99
CA ASP A 270 -18.73 -29.64 -16.55
C ASP A 270 -19.99 -29.07 -15.89
N ASP A 271 -20.61 -28.06 -16.51
CA ASP A 271 -21.86 -27.51 -15.99
C ASP A 271 -22.97 -28.58 -15.87
N ARG A 272 -23.04 -29.48 -16.85
CA ARG A 272 -24.00 -30.59 -16.88
C ARG A 272 -23.64 -31.72 -15.92
N GLU A 273 -22.35 -31.98 -15.70
CA GLU A 273 -21.88 -33.06 -14.82
C GLU A 273 -22.05 -32.71 -13.34
N MET A 274 -21.76 -31.46 -12.95
CA MET A 274 -21.69 -31.04 -11.55
C MET A 274 -23.05 -30.70 -10.90
N GLY A 275 -24.05 -30.30 -11.70
CA GLY A 275 -25.27 -29.70 -11.14
C GLY A 275 -25.02 -28.26 -10.66
N LYS A 276 -26.00 -27.61 -10.02
CA LYS A 276 -25.91 -26.16 -9.74
C LYS A 276 -25.05 -25.79 -8.55
N GLU A 277 -24.97 -26.64 -7.53
CA GLU A 277 -24.35 -26.31 -6.25
C GLU A 277 -22.87 -26.68 -6.20
N GLY A 278 -22.46 -27.77 -6.86
CA GLY A 278 -21.11 -28.33 -6.71
C GLY A 278 -19.97 -27.41 -7.16
N PHE A 279 -18.85 -27.45 -6.41
CA PHE A 279 -17.66 -26.65 -6.68
C PHE A 279 -16.55 -27.46 -7.38
N ARG A 280 -15.70 -26.74 -8.11
CA ARG A 280 -14.48 -27.25 -8.73
C ARG A 280 -13.27 -26.58 -8.10
N LEU A 281 -12.41 -27.36 -7.44
CA LEU A 281 -11.09 -26.89 -7.05
C LEU A 281 -10.27 -26.67 -8.33
N MET A 282 -10.08 -25.41 -8.70
CA MET A 282 -9.36 -25.02 -9.92
C MET A 282 -7.97 -24.55 -9.54
N PHE A 283 -6.97 -25.08 -10.24
CA PHE A 283 -5.57 -24.86 -9.88
C PHE A 283 -4.67 -24.94 -11.12
N THR A 284 -3.54 -24.25 -11.07
CA THR A 284 -2.42 -24.43 -12.00
C THR A 284 -1.32 -25.32 -11.40
N SER A 285 -1.25 -25.40 -10.07
CA SER A 285 -0.26 -26.14 -9.30
C SER A 285 -0.87 -26.64 -7.98
N ASN A 286 -0.31 -27.73 -7.45
CA ASN A 286 -0.57 -28.31 -6.14
C ASN A 286 0.66 -29.17 -5.78
N HIS A 287 0.66 -29.84 -4.62
CA HIS A 287 1.81 -30.67 -4.23
C HIS A 287 2.19 -31.75 -5.25
N ASP A 288 1.21 -32.45 -5.85
CA ASP A 288 1.49 -33.53 -6.80
C ASP A 288 2.07 -33.00 -8.12
N GLU A 289 1.41 -32.00 -8.69
CA GLU A 289 1.80 -31.43 -9.97
C GLU A 289 3.15 -30.73 -9.87
N ASN A 290 3.40 -29.97 -8.80
CA ASN A 290 4.68 -29.31 -8.58
C ASN A 290 5.83 -30.32 -8.45
N SER A 291 5.69 -31.32 -7.58
CA SER A 291 6.78 -32.27 -7.31
C SER A 291 7.03 -33.24 -8.47
N TRP A 292 5.99 -33.78 -9.11
CA TRP A 292 6.14 -34.84 -10.11
C TRP A 292 6.12 -34.33 -11.55
N SER A 293 5.17 -33.46 -11.88
CA SER A 293 4.97 -32.96 -13.24
C SER A 293 5.83 -31.73 -13.54
N GLY A 294 6.22 -30.97 -12.52
CA GLY A 294 6.99 -29.73 -12.60
C GLY A 294 6.20 -28.53 -12.09
N SER A 295 6.91 -27.45 -11.76
CA SER A 295 6.24 -26.18 -11.45
C SER A 295 5.38 -25.72 -12.63
N GLU A 296 4.38 -24.89 -12.37
CA GLU A 296 3.56 -24.26 -13.40
C GLU A 296 4.43 -23.46 -14.39
N PHE A 297 5.57 -22.91 -13.95
CA PHE A 297 6.52 -22.21 -14.80
C PHE A 297 7.28 -23.16 -15.73
N GLU A 298 7.66 -24.35 -15.26
CA GLU A 298 8.25 -25.38 -16.11
C GLU A 298 7.24 -25.93 -17.13
N ARG A 299 5.98 -26.10 -16.72
CA ARG A 299 4.94 -26.75 -17.54
C ARG A 299 4.24 -25.81 -18.52
N MET A 300 4.02 -24.56 -18.11
CA MET A 300 3.22 -23.56 -18.82
C MET A 300 4.03 -22.35 -19.30
N GLY A 301 5.22 -22.09 -18.73
CA GLY A 301 6.05 -20.94 -19.07
C GLY A 301 5.30 -19.61 -18.89
N ASP A 302 5.45 -18.70 -19.86
CA ASP A 302 4.79 -17.38 -19.88
C ASP A 302 3.24 -17.47 -19.79
N ALA A 303 2.65 -18.63 -20.05
CA ALA A 303 1.21 -18.83 -19.94
C ALA A 303 0.70 -18.97 -18.50
N ALA A 304 1.57 -19.16 -17.50
CA ALA A 304 1.16 -19.47 -16.12
C ALA A 304 0.14 -18.46 -15.57
N ASN A 305 0.42 -17.16 -15.68
CA ASN A 305 -0.45 -16.11 -15.13
C ASN A 305 -1.83 -16.07 -15.80
N VAL A 306 -1.91 -16.23 -17.13
CA VAL A 306 -3.21 -16.25 -17.81
C VAL A 306 -4.03 -17.50 -17.46
N MET A 307 -3.37 -18.64 -17.22
CA MET A 307 -4.07 -19.84 -16.74
C MET A 307 -4.61 -19.66 -15.33
N GLU A 308 -3.86 -18.98 -14.46
CA GLU A 308 -4.30 -18.66 -13.10
C GLU A 308 -5.50 -17.70 -13.09
N VAL A 309 -5.49 -16.68 -13.96
CA VAL A 309 -6.66 -15.80 -14.19
C VAL A 309 -7.91 -16.62 -14.55
N LEU A 310 -7.77 -17.67 -15.36
CA LEU A 310 -8.90 -18.54 -15.72
C LEU A 310 -9.38 -19.38 -14.52
N CYS A 311 -8.47 -19.91 -13.69
CA CYS A 311 -8.83 -20.62 -12.46
C CYS A 311 -9.66 -19.75 -11.50
N PHE A 312 -9.39 -18.44 -11.46
CA PHE A 312 -10.12 -17.49 -10.62
C PHE A 312 -11.47 -17.03 -11.19
N THR A 313 -11.70 -17.14 -12.49
CA THR A 313 -12.83 -16.47 -13.17
C THR A 313 -13.84 -17.40 -13.84
N LEU A 314 -13.45 -18.65 -14.13
CA LEU A 314 -14.35 -19.65 -14.68
C LEU A 314 -15.46 -20.05 -13.67
N PRO A 315 -16.65 -20.45 -14.15
CA PRO A 315 -17.78 -20.77 -13.29
C PRO A 315 -17.51 -21.99 -12.42
N LYS A 316 -18.17 -22.04 -11.25
CA LYS A 316 -18.02 -23.08 -10.21
C LYS A 316 -16.62 -23.20 -9.61
N GLY A 317 -15.68 -22.34 -10.01
CA GLY A 317 -14.32 -22.34 -9.53
C GLY A 317 -14.23 -22.02 -8.04
N HIS A 318 -13.47 -22.84 -7.34
CA HIS A 318 -12.93 -22.62 -6.01
C HIS A 318 -11.40 -22.60 -6.19
N PRO A 319 -10.77 -21.43 -6.27
CA PRO A 319 -9.36 -21.33 -6.65
C PRO A 319 -8.43 -21.86 -5.57
N LEU A 320 -7.30 -22.42 -6.00
CA LEU A 320 -6.23 -22.93 -5.15
C LEU A 320 -4.95 -22.12 -5.38
N ILE A 321 -4.29 -21.73 -4.30
CA ILE A 321 -2.92 -21.24 -4.30
C ILE A 321 -2.07 -22.26 -3.55
N TYR A 322 -1.04 -22.81 -4.19
CA TYR A 322 -0.07 -23.71 -3.56
C TYR A 322 1.11 -22.95 -2.95
N THR A 323 1.65 -23.49 -1.86
CA THR A 323 2.83 -22.96 -1.16
C THR A 323 3.94 -22.53 -2.13
N GLY A 324 4.27 -21.23 -2.12
CA GLY A 324 5.38 -20.67 -2.88
C GLY A 324 4.98 -20.12 -4.26
N GLN A 325 3.76 -20.39 -4.75
CA GLN A 325 3.28 -19.80 -6.00
C GLN A 325 3.18 -18.27 -5.89
N GLU A 326 2.73 -17.77 -4.74
CA GLU A 326 2.48 -16.34 -4.53
C GLU A 326 3.74 -15.50 -4.41
N VAL A 327 4.90 -16.14 -4.31
CA VAL A 327 6.22 -15.49 -4.34
C VAL A 327 7.04 -15.93 -5.55
N GLY A 328 6.45 -16.66 -6.49
CA GLY A 328 7.08 -17.02 -7.77
C GLY A 328 8.14 -18.11 -7.65
N VAL A 329 7.94 -19.14 -6.84
CA VAL A 329 8.86 -20.30 -6.80
C VAL A 329 8.81 -21.06 -8.13
N THR A 330 9.81 -20.84 -8.98
CA THR A 330 9.86 -21.39 -10.34
C THR A 330 10.32 -22.84 -10.45
N ARG A 331 10.81 -23.42 -9.35
CA ARG A 331 11.35 -24.78 -9.29
C ARG A 331 10.37 -25.74 -8.63
N ARG A 332 10.63 -27.03 -8.82
CA ARG A 332 9.97 -28.11 -8.06
C ARG A 332 10.40 -28.04 -6.60
N ILE A 333 9.47 -28.41 -5.73
CA ILE A 333 9.70 -28.61 -4.31
C ILE A 333 9.85 -30.11 -4.08
N GLU A 334 10.96 -30.52 -3.46
CA GLU A 334 11.21 -31.94 -3.17
C GLU A 334 10.16 -32.49 -2.18
N PHE A 335 9.59 -33.65 -2.52
CA PHE A 335 8.47 -34.21 -1.75
C PHE A 335 8.92 -34.96 -0.49
N PHE A 336 9.99 -35.77 -0.61
CA PHE A 336 10.48 -36.63 0.49
C PHE A 336 11.65 -36.02 1.29
N GLU A 337 12.09 -34.83 0.93
CA GLU A 337 13.26 -34.15 1.49
C GLU A 337 12.86 -32.78 2.05
N LYS A 338 13.74 -32.12 2.81
CA LYS A 338 13.52 -30.75 3.28
C LYS A 338 14.05 -29.78 2.23
N ASP A 339 13.14 -28.99 1.67
CA ASP A 339 13.38 -28.09 0.55
C ASP A 339 12.49 -26.84 0.69
N PRO A 340 12.78 -25.97 1.67
CA PRO A 340 11.88 -24.89 2.05
C PRO A 340 11.85 -23.75 1.03
N VAL A 341 10.74 -23.03 1.00
CA VAL A 341 10.64 -21.71 0.38
C VAL A 341 11.50 -20.76 1.21
N ALA A 342 12.58 -20.27 0.59
CA ALA A 342 13.63 -19.51 1.28
C ALA A 342 13.33 -18.01 1.36
N ASP A 343 12.54 -17.47 0.42
CA ASP A 343 12.25 -16.05 0.31
C ASP A 343 10.74 -15.83 0.22
N TRP A 344 10.23 -15.04 1.16
CA TRP A 344 8.83 -14.65 1.27
C TRP A 344 8.62 -13.16 1.00
N SER A 345 9.63 -12.47 0.46
CA SER A 345 9.57 -11.05 0.13
C SER A 345 8.47 -10.78 -0.92
N GLU A 346 7.74 -9.68 -0.73
CA GLU A 346 6.71 -9.29 -1.68
C GLU A 346 7.31 -8.94 -3.04
N ASN A 347 6.65 -9.40 -4.10
CA ASN A 347 7.07 -9.19 -5.48
C ASN A 347 5.86 -9.11 -6.43
N GLU A 348 6.11 -9.10 -7.74
CA GLU A 348 5.07 -9.02 -8.77
C GLU A 348 4.05 -10.17 -8.69
N TYR A 349 4.45 -11.37 -8.27
CA TYR A 349 3.54 -12.51 -8.08
C TYR A 349 2.66 -12.29 -6.86
N THR A 350 3.21 -11.74 -5.77
CA THR A 350 2.42 -11.42 -4.58
C THR A 350 1.34 -10.38 -4.90
N ALA A 351 1.71 -9.32 -5.62
CA ALA A 351 0.76 -8.30 -6.09
C ALA A 351 -0.31 -8.89 -7.04
N PHE A 352 0.10 -9.78 -7.95
CA PHE A 352 -0.80 -10.49 -8.86
C PHE A 352 -1.84 -11.33 -8.11
N PHE A 353 -1.43 -12.16 -7.14
CA PHE A 353 -2.36 -12.98 -6.36
C PHE A 353 -3.24 -12.15 -5.42
N LYS A 354 -2.69 -11.10 -4.75
CA LYS A 354 -3.50 -10.15 -3.97
C LYS A 354 -4.62 -9.55 -4.84
N THR A 355 -4.32 -9.19 -6.09
CA THR A 355 -5.28 -8.64 -7.04
C THR A 355 -6.35 -9.65 -7.43
N LEU A 356 -5.97 -10.90 -7.74
CA LEU A 356 -6.91 -11.97 -8.08
C LEU A 356 -7.88 -12.30 -6.95
N VAL A 357 -7.36 -12.41 -5.72
CA VAL A 357 -8.15 -12.70 -4.52
C VAL A 357 -9.12 -11.56 -4.25
N LYS A 358 -8.63 -10.30 -4.25
CA LYS A 358 -9.46 -9.11 -4.08
C LYS A 358 -10.58 -9.05 -5.12
N MET A 359 -10.25 -9.23 -6.40
CA MET A 359 -11.22 -9.24 -7.49
C MET A 359 -12.33 -10.26 -7.24
N ARG A 360 -11.97 -11.48 -6.86
CA ARG A 360 -12.95 -12.53 -6.57
C ARG A 360 -13.89 -12.10 -5.44
N HIS A 361 -13.33 -11.60 -4.34
CA HIS A 361 -14.11 -11.20 -3.17
C HIS A 361 -15.06 -10.03 -3.44
N GLU A 362 -14.63 -9.06 -4.26
CA GLU A 362 -15.41 -7.85 -4.59
C GLU A 362 -16.49 -8.09 -5.65
N ASN A 363 -16.45 -9.22 -6.36
CA ASN A 363 -17.35 -9.49 -7.49
C ASN A 363 -18.21 -10.74 -7.26
N PRO A 364 -19.47 -10.59 -6.79
CA PRO A 364 -20.39 -11.72 -6.59
C PRO A 364 -20.57 -12.60 -7.82
N ALA A 365 -20.42 -12.07 -9.03
CA ALA A 365 -20.48 -12.87 -10.25
C ALA A 365 -19.39 -13.96 -10.34
N LEU A 366 -18.30 -13.84 -9.58
CA LEU A 366 -17.20 -14.81 -9.54
C LEU A 366 -17.34 -15.88 -8.45
N GLN A 367 -18.36 -15.82 -7.60
CA GLN A 367 -18.63 -16.84 -6.59
C GLN A 367 -18.83 -18.24 -7.22
N ALA A 368 -18.62 -19.27 -6.41
CA ALA A 368 -18.77 -20.67 -6.78
C ALA A 368 -20.26 -21.10 -6.79
N GLY A 369 -20.52 -22.30 -7.31
CA GLY A 369 -21.84 -22.93 -7.33
C GLY A 369 -22.96 -22.03 -7.87
N SER A 370 -24.12 -22.09 -7.21
CA SER A 370 -25.35 -21.40 -7.61
C SER A 370 -25.36 -19.90 -7.30
N ARG A 371 -24.37 -19.40 -6.57
CA ARG A 371 -24.24 -17.99 -6.20
C ARG A 371 -23.40 -17.19 -7.18
N GLY A 372 -22.64 -17.88 -8.03
CA GLY A 372 -21.90 -17.24 -9.11
C GLY A 372 -22.82 -16.72 -10.22
N GLY A 373 -22.28 -15.80 -11.01
CA GLY A 373 -22.95 -15.28 -12.19
C GLY A 373 -22.94 -16.25 -13.35
N ASP A 374 -23.92 -16.10 -14.25
CA ASP A 374 -23.98 -16.86 -15.49
C ASP A 374 -22.78 -16.49 -16.38
N ILE A 375 -22.23 -17.47 -17.08
CA ILE A 375 -21.17 -17.23 -18.06
C ILE A 375 -21.76 -16.96 -19.45
N ARG A 376 -21.30 -15.91 -20.11
CA ARG A 376 -21.59 -15.61 -21.51
C ARG A 376 -20.28 -15.52 -22.29
N PHE A 377 -20.09 -16.40 -23.25
CA PHE A 377 -18.94 -16.30 -24.14
C PHE A 377 -19.16 -15.27 -25.26
N PHE A 378 -18.12 -14.53 -25.62
CA PHE A 378 -18.15 -13.63 -26.79
C PHE A 378 -17.84 -14.40 -28.08
N ASP A 379 -18.62 -14.12 -29.12
CA ASP A 379 -18.45 -14.68 -30.47
C ASP A 379 -17.56 -13.78 -31.33
N ASN A 380 -17.01 -14.34 -32.42
CA ASN A 380 -16.16 -13.62 -33.40
C ASN A 380 -14.83 -13.07 -32.87
N VAL A 381 -14.28 -13.66 -31.80
CA VAL A 381 -12.89 -13.42 -31.37
C VAL A 381 -11.92 -14.34 -32.12
N PRO A 382 -10.60 -14.01 -32.20
CA PRO A 382 -9.60 -14.90 -32.79
C PRO A 382 -9.62 -16.32 -32.16
N GLU A 383 -9.23 -17.35 -32.93
CA GLU A 383 -9.29 -18.75 -32.49
C GLU A 383 -8.45 -19.04 -31.23
N ASP A 384 -7.37 -18.29 -31.04
CA ASP A 384 -6.46 -18.39 -29.91
C ASP A 384 -6.86 -17.49 -28.73
N VAL A 385 -8.03 -16.85 -28.78
CA VAL A 385 -8.54 -15.96 -27.72
C VAL A 385 -9.76 -16.57 -27.04
N LEU A 386 -9.74 -16.59 -25.71
CA LEU A 386 -10.91 -16.88 -24.90
C LEU A 386 -11.46 -15.56 -24.34
N ALA A 387 -12.71 -15.23 -24.67
CA ALA A 387 -13.38 -14.05 -24.14
C ALA A 387 -14.76 -14.43 -23.60
N PHE A 388 -15.06 -14.05 -22.36
CA PHE A 388 -16.36 -14.28 -21.73
C PHE A 388 -16.68 -13.21 -20.68
N SER A 389 -17.95 -13.10 -20.31
CA SER A 389 -18.38 -12.36 -19.13
C SER A 389 -19.04 -13.29 -18.11
N ARG A 390 -18.92 -12.94 -16.83
CA ARG A 390 -19.67 -13.48 -15.69
C ARG A 390 -20.58 -12.39 -15.18
N SER A 391 -21.89 -12.64 -15.09
CA SER A 391 -22.84 -11.59 -14.70
C SER A 391 -23.85 -12.07 -13.66
N LEU A 392 -24.05 -11.26 -12.62
CA LEU A 392 -25.04 -11.47 -11.57
C LEU A 392 -25.56 -10.14 -11.02
N GLY A 393 -26.86 -9.89 -11.12
CA GLY A 393 -27.50 -8.77 -10.41
C GLY A 393 -26.90 -7.38 -10.65
N GLY A 394 -26.35 -7.10 -11.84
CA GLY A 394 -25.69 -5.83 -12.16
C GLY A 394 -24.16 -5.82 -11.94
N ASN A 395 -23.61 -6.80 -11.22
CA ASN A 395 -22.17 -7.09 -11.21
C ASN A 395 -21.82 -7.88 -12.47
N GLU A 396 -20.83 -7.42 -13.23
CA GLU A 396 -20.35 -8.09 -14.45
C GLU A 396 -18.82 -8.05 -14.48
N VAL A 397 -18.18 -9.20 -14.71
CA VAL A 397 -16.72 -9.29 -14.92
C VAL A 397 -16.48 -9.84 -16.32
N VAL A 398 -15.72 -9.14 -17.14
CA VAL A 398 -15.33 -9.56 -18.50
C VAL A 398 -13.88 -9.98 -18.50
N VAL A 399 -13.60 -11.18 -19.01
CA VAL A 399 -12.25 -11.75 -19.14
C VAL A 399 -11.92 -11.93 -20.61
N ILE A 400 -10.75 -11.45 -21.02
CA ILE A 400 -10.24 -11.58 -22.39
C ILE A 400 -8.80 -12.10 -22.28
N ALA A 401 -8.59 -13.36 -22.64
CA ALA A 401 -7.34 -14.06 -22.49
C ALA A 401 -6.77 -14.45 -23.86
N ASN A 402 -5.56 -14.00 -24.17
CA ASN A 402 -4.79 -14.48 -25.30
C ASN A 402 -4.07 -15.77 -24.91
N LEU A 403 -4.47 -16.88 -25.52
CA LEU A 403 -3.93 -18.21 -25.24
C LEU A 403 -2.95 -18.65 -26.33
N SER A 404 -2.11 -17.70 -26.79
CA SER A 404 -1.04 -17.97 -27.75
C SER A 404 0.20 -17.10 -27.53
N ALA A 405 1.32 -17.58 -28.07
CA ALA A 405 2.59 -16.86 -28.11
C ALA A 405 2.63 -15.72 -29.16
N GLN A 406 1.49 -15.27 -29.69
CA GLN A 406 1.40 -14.20 -30.69
C GLN A 406 0.53 -13.07 -30.16
N LYS A 407 0.89 -11.81 -30.45
CA LYS A 407 0.04 -10.65 -30.10
C LYS A 407 -1.33 -10.81 -30.78
N GLN A 408 -2.40 -10.53 -30.05
CA GLN A 408 -3.78 -10.56 -30.56
C GLN A 408 -4.42 -9.18 -30.40
N THR A 409 -5.29 -8.82 -31.34
CA THR A 409 -6.19 -7.67 -31.21
C THR A 409 -7.62 -8.18 -31.29
N VAL A 410 -8.43 -7.84 -30.30
CA VAL A 410 -9.79 -8.36 -30.13
C VAL A 410 -10.78 -7.22 -30.19
N SER A 411 -11.67 -7.26 -31.18
CA SER A 411 -12.80 -6.33 -31.27
C SER A 411 -13.96 -6.87 -30.44
N LEU A 412 -14.38 -6.09 -29.43
CA LEU A 412 -15.51 -6.42 -28.55
C LEU A 412 -16.44 -5.21 -28.50
N SER A 413 -17.74 -5.42 -28.33
CA SER A 413 -18.70 -4.34 -28.13
C SER A 413 -19.25 -4.45 -26.71
N LEU A 414 -18.52 -3.88 -25.76
CA LEU A 414 -18.98 -3.76 -24.38
C LEU A 414 -19.72 -2.43 -24.22
N GLU A 415 -20.85 -2.47 -23.55
CA GLU A 415 -21.65 -1.29 -23.18
C GLU A 415 -21.51 -1.05 -21.67
N GLY A 416 -21.29 0.20 -21.29
CA GLY A 416 -21.11 0.64 -19.90
C GLY A 416 -19.68 1.07 -19.57
N GLU A 417 -19.48 1.45 -18.31
CA GLU A 417 -18.18 1.79 -17.73
C GLU A 417 -17.57 0.56 -17.06
N TYR A 418 -16.30 0.32 -17.32
CA TYR A 418 -15.56 -0.80 -16.74
C TYR A 418 -14.27 -0.29 -16.11
N THR A 419 -13.76 -0.98 -15.12
CA THR A 419 -12.41 -0.76 -14.59
C THR A 419 -11.56 -1.99 -14.88
N SER A 420 -10.37 -1.80 -15.43
CA SER A 420 -9.37 -2.85 -15.58
C SER A 420 -8.87 -3.29 -14.20
N VAL A 421 -9.09 -4.55 -13.85
CA VAL A 421 -8.82 -5.08 -12.50
C VAL A 421 -7.35 -4.95 -12.10
N PHE A 422 -6.44 -5.18 -13.05
CA PHE A 422 -5.00 -5.18 -12.77
C PHE A 422 -4.34 -3.81 -12.86
N SER A 423 -4.95 -2.85 -13.58
CA SER A 423 -4.37 -1.51 -13.73
C SER A 423 -5.16 -0.41 -13.01
N GLY A 424 -6.38 -0.68 -12.54
CA GLY A 424 -7.27 0.32 -11.94
C GLY A 424 -7.85 1.36 -12.91
N ILE A 425 -7.52 1.25 -14.21
CA ILE A 425 -7.87 2.23 -15.25
C ILE A 425 -9.34 2.08 -15.65
N GLY A 426 -10.06 3.20 -15.74
CA GLY A 426 -11.44 3.27 -16.19
C GLY A 426 -11.57 3.16 -17.72
N MET A 427 -12.62 2.52 -18.20
CA MET A 427 -12.82 2.25 -19.62
C MET A 427 -14.30 2.39 -19.99
N ALA A 428 -14.62 3.51 -20.64
CA ALA A 428 -15.92 3.76 -21.23
C ALA A 428 -16.11 2.93 -22.50
N SER A 429 -17.00 1.93 -22.43
CA SER A 429 -17.48 1.14 -23.58
C SER A 429 -16.36 0.71 -24.56
N PRO A 430 -15.36 -0.05 -24.11
CA PRO A 430 -14.18 -0.39 -24.91
C PRO A 430 -14.58 -1.18 -26.16
N LYS A 431 -14.02 -0.77 -27.31
CA LYS A 431 -14.34 -1.33 -28.63
C LYS A 431 -13.30 -2.31 -29.18
N SER A 432 -12.07 -2.21 -28.68
CA SER A 432 -10.95 -3.04 -29.11
C SER A 432 -9.93 -3.16 -27.98
N VAL A 433 -9.27 -4.31 -27.90
CA VAL A 433 -8.27 -4.64 -26.87
C VAL A 433 -7.07 -5.27 -27.56
N ASP A 434 -5.88 -4.74 -27.27
CA ASP A 434 -4.63 -5.34 -27.67
C ASP A 434 -4.07 -6.19 -26.53
N LEU A 435 -3.73 -7.44 -26.82
CA LEU A 435 -3.17 -8.39 -25.87
C LEU A 435 -1.80 -8.84 -26.33
N ALA A 436 -0.80 -8.70 -25.46
CA ALA A 436 0.52 -9.31 -25.64
C ALA A 436 0.42 -10.84 -25.75
N PRO A 437 1.45 -11.55 -26.26
CA PRO A 437 1.56 -13.01 -26.13
C PRO A 437 1.25 -13.45 -24.70
N TRP A 438 0.36 -14.43 -24.54
CA TRP A 438 -0.13 -14.91 -23.23
C TRP A 438 -0.75 -13.85 -22.31
N GLY A 439 -1.00 -12.65 -22.84
CA GLY A 439 -1.58 -11.54 -22.09
C GLY A 439 -3.08 -11.71 -21.86
N TYR A 440 -3.59 -11.02 -20.85
CA TYR A 440 -5.00 -11.01 -20.50
C TYR A 440 -5.44 -9.61 -20.14
N MET A 441 -6.75 -9.40 -20.18
CA MET A 441 -7.39 -8.23 -19.59
C MET A 441 -8.65 -8.69 -18.88
N VAL A 442 -8.79 -8.24 -17.63
CA VAL A 442 -9.98 -8.49 -16.82
C VAL A 442 -10.60 -7.15 -16.48
N LEU A 443 -11.88 -7.00 -16.81
CA LEU A 443 -12.65 -5.78 -16.64
C LEU A 443 -13.78 -6.06 -15.66
N ALA A 444 -13.83 -5.34 -14.55
CA ALA A 444 -15.02 -5.31 -13.70
C ALA A 444 -15.92 -4.18 -14.19
N LYS A 445 -17.18 -4.49 -14.50
CA LYS A 445 -18.17 -3.46 -14.81
C LYS A 445 -18.37 -2.65 -13.56
N ASN A 446 -18.21 -1.35 -13.71
CA ASN A 446 -18.60 -0.43 -12.66
C ASN A 446 -20.11 -0.65 -12.51
N SER A 447 -20.54 -1.15 -11.36
CA SER A 447 -21.97 -1.14 -11.05
C SER A 447 -22.44 0.26 -11.35
N GLU A 448 -23.59 0.44 -12.01
CA GLU A 448 -24.32 1.70 -11.98
C GLU A 448 -24.83 1.91 -10.54
N SER A 449 -23.91 1.95 -9.59
CA SER A 449 -24.10 2.53 -8.28
C SER A 449 -24.40 3.98 -8.58
N PRO A 450 -25.57 4.49 -8.19
CA PRO A 450 -25.84 5.91 -8.30
C PRO A 450 -24.83 6.71 -7.48
N VAL A 451 -24.08 6.10 -6.54
CA VAL A 451 -22.93 6.72 -5.89
C VAL A 451 -21.68 6.55 -6.75
N GLY A 452 -21.13 7.67 -7.23
CA GLY A 452 -19.88 7.71 -7.98
C GLY A 452 -18.64 7.89 -7.09
N ARG A 453 -18.75 8.63 -5.97
CA ARG A 453 -17.63 8.87 -5.04
C ARG A 453 -18.14 9.10 -3.61
N VAL A 454 -17.37 8.63 -2.62
CA VAL A 454 -17.55 8.93 -1.20
C VAL A 454 -16.21 9.36 -0.62
N GLU A 455 -16.16 10.52 0.01
CA GLU A 455 -14.95 11.06 0.64
C GLU A 455 -15.18 11.46 2.09
N PRO A 456 -14.25 11.20 3.03
CA PRO A 456 -12.97 10.47 2.85
C PRO A 456 -13.16 9.02 2.40
N LEU A 457 -12.15 8.41 1.78
CA LEU A 457 -12.25 7.05 1.20
C LEU A 457 -12.51 5.94 2.25
N SER A 458 -12.11 6.20 3.49
CA SER A 458 -12.34 5.36 4.66
C SER A 458 -12.23 6.23 5.92
N TRP A 459 -12.51 5.66 7.08
CA TRP A 459 -12.31 6.34 8.36
C TRP A 459 -11.83 5.38 9.47
N TRP A 460 -11.69 5.88 10.70
CA TRP A 460 -11.29 5.09 11.85
C TRP A 460 -12.17 5.32 13.07
N THR A 461 -12.26 4.29 13.91
CA THR A 461 -12.83 4.38 15.26
C THR A 461 -11.90 5.18 16.17
N GLY A 462 -12.45 5.87 17.17
CA GLY A 462 -11.65 6.58 18.18
C GLY A 462 -11.03 7.92 17.74
N MET A 463 -11.38 8.44 16.56
CA MET A 463 -10.96 9.78 16.11
C MET A 463 -11.63 10.88 16.92
N LYS A 464 -10.94 12.01 17.13
CA LYS A 464 -11.53 13.23 17.71
C LYS A 464 -12.25 14.04 16.64
N MET A 465 -11.72 14.05 15.42
CA MET A 465 -12.34 14.71 14.28
C MET A 465 -13.68 14.05 13.90
N PRO A 466 -14.80 14.79 13.92
CA PRO A 466 -16.10 14.24 13.52
C PRO A 466 -16.16 13.99 12.00
N LEU A 467 -16.64 12.81 11.62
CA LEU A 467 -16.79 12.40 10.23
C LEU A 467 -18.02 13.05 9.56
N GLN A 468 -17.79 13.64 8.38
CA GLN A 468 -18.77 14.08 7.41
C GLN A 468 -18.36 13.51 6.05
N LEU A 469 -19.21 12.67 5.46
CA LEU A 469 -18.99 12.14 4.13
C LEU A 469 -19.47 13.15 3.09
N MET A 470 -18.64 13.43 2.09
CA MET A 470 -19.04 14.06 0.84
C MET A 470 -19.35 12.95 -0.16
N VAL A 471 -20.61 12.81 -0.54
CA VAL A 471 -21.08 11.78 -1.47
C VAL A 471 -21.43 12.44 -2.79
N LYS A 472 -20.79 12.02 -3.88
CA LYS A 472 -21.14 12.39 -5.26
C LYS A 472 -21.86 11.25 -5.94
N GLY A 473 -22.97 11.54 -6.62
CA GLY A 473 -23.76 10.51 -7.30
C GLY A 473 -25.01 11.03 -8.01
N ASP A 474 -25.56 10.26 -8.97
CA ASP A 474 -26.74 10.66 -9.77
C ASP A 474 -27.96 10.98 -8.90
N ARG A 475 -28.31 12.27 -8.84
CA ARG A 475 -29.44 12.82 -8.06
C ARG A 475 -29.40 12.42 -6.59
N ILE A 476 -28.21 12.24 -6.03
CA ILE A 476 -28.02 11.76 -4.66
C ILE A 476 -28.51 12.77 -3.60
N ALA A 477 -28.61 14.06 -3.94
CA ALA A 477 -29.11 15.12 -3.05
C ALA A 477 -30.55 14.86 -2.53
N SER A 478 -31.33 14.05 -3.25
CA SER A 478 -32.71 13.70 -2.89
C SER A 478 -32.82 12.50 -1.95
N CYS A 479 -31.73 11.77 -1.71
CA CYS A 479 -31.74 10.56 -0.93
C CYS A 479 -31.69 10.82 0.59
N ASN A 480 -32.42 10.02 1.35
CA ASN A 480 -32.15 9.77 2.75
C ASN A 480 -31.06 8.71 2.87
N VAL A 481 -30.26 8.78 3.94
CA VAL A 481 -29.17 7.83 4.21
C VAL A 481 -29.39 7.18 5.56
N ARG A 482 -29.17 5.87 5.64
CA ARG A 482 -29.00 5.12 6.89
C ARG A 482 -27.74 4.26 6.80
N ILE A 483 -27.19 3.86 7.94
CA ILE A 483 -26.00 3.02 8.01
C ILE A 483 -26.38 1.68 8.63
N GLU A 484 -26.03 0.59 7.95
CA GLU A 484 -26.25 -0.79 8.36
C GLU A 484 -24.91 -1.56 8.47
N GLY A 485 -24.93 -2.79 9.00
CA GLY A 485 -23.76 -3.69 8.95
C GLY A 485 -22.81 -3.68 10.16
N GLY A 486 -23.07 -2.93 11.24
CA GLY A 486 -22.19 -2.93 12.42
C GLY A 486 -22.81 -2.30 13.68
N LYS A 487 -21.99 -2.11 14.73
CA LYS A 487 -22.40 -1.46 15.99
C LYS A 487 -21.76 -0.10 16.14
N GLY A 488 -22.54 0.87 16.65
CA GLY A 488 -22.00 2.14 17.14
C GLY A 488 -21.71 3.20 16.07
N VAL A 489 -22.14 2.99 14.82
CA VAL A 489 -22.06 3.97 13.72
C VAL A 489 -23.48 4.27 13.22
N SER A 490 -23.81 5.55 13.04
CA SER A 490 -25.14 5.97 12.58
C SER A 490 -25.09 7.31 11.86
N VAL A 491 -26.10 7.61 11.05
CA VAL A 491 -26.26 8.94 10.44
C VAL A 491 -26.71 9.94 11.50
N LYS A 492 -25.99 11.06 11.62
CA LYS A 492 -26.34 12.18 12.50
C LYS A 492 -27.21 13.20 11.78
N SER A 493 -26.79 13.61 10.60
CA SER A 493 -27.49 14.58 9.75
C SER A 493 -27.09 14.38 8.29
N VAL A 494 -27.95 14.86 7.41
CA VAL A 494 -27.74 14.85 5.97
C VAL A 494 -28.03 16.25 5.44
N THR A 495 -27.14 16.79 4.61
CA THR A 495 -27.29 18.11 3.97
C THR A 495 -27.08 17.98 2.47
N PRO A 496 -28.07 18.30 1.63
CA PRO A 496 -27.88 18.34 0.18
C PRO A 496 -27.00 19.52 -0.24
N GLY A 497 -26.22 19.33 -1.31
CA GLY A 497 -25.51 20.42 -1.99
C GLY A 497 -26.45 21.35 -2.78
N ASP A 498 -25.89 22.40 -3.38
CA ASP A 498 -26.61 23.19 -4.40
C ASP A 498 -26.81 22.37 -5.69
N SER A 499 -25.85 21.50 -6.01
CA SER A 499 -26.00 20.50 -7.07
C SER A 499 -26.83 19.30 -6.59
N GLN A 500 -27.62 18.73 -7.51
CA GLN A 500 -28.41 17.53 -7.23
C GLN A 500 -27.55 16.28 -7.06
N ASP A 501 -26.28 16.35 -7.46
CA ASP A 501 -25.39 15.21 -7.47
C ASP A 501 -24.48 15.14 -6.24
N TYR A 502 -24.74 15.96 -5.21
CA TYR A 502 -24.00 15.95 -3.95
C TYR A 502 -24.87 15.85 -2.70
N LEU A 503 -24.40 15.03 -1.76
CA LEU A 503 -24.99 14.85 -0.44
C LEU A 503 -23.90 14.78 0.63
N PHE A 504 -24.01 15.61 1.66
CA PHE A 504 -23.10 15.62 2.80
C PHE A 504 -23.74 14.89 3.99
N VAL A 505 -23.08 13.85 4.50
CA VAL A 505 -23.61 12.98 5.55
C VAL A 505 -22.74 13.09 6.79
N ASP A 506 -23.19 13.78 7.83
CA ASP A 506 -22.52 13.75 9.12
C ASP A 506 -22.76 12.39 9.79
N VAL A 507 -21.69 11.71 10.17
CA VAL A 507 -21.71 10.37 10.76
C VAL A 507 -21.40 10.47 12.26
N ALA A 508 -22.23 9.84 13.07
CA ALA A 508 -21.99 9.64 14.50
C ALA A 508 -21.28 8.29 14.71
N ILE A 509 -20.02 8.36 15.15
CA ILE A 509 -19.20 7.20 15.55
C ILE A 509 -19.08 7.23 17.07
N SER A 510 -19.67 6.24 17.74
CA SER A 510 -19.63 6.11 19.20
C SER A 510 -18.30 5.53 19.67
N ALA A 511 -17.96 5.72 20.94
CA ALA A 511 -16.78 5.10 21.56
C ALA A 511 -16.84 3.56 21.59
N SER A 512 -18.02 2.97 21.41
CA SER A 512 -18.24 1.52 21.30
C SER A 512 -18.36 1.04 19.85
N ALA A 513 -18.01 1.88 18.86
CA ALA A 513 -18.03 1.49 17.47
C ALA A 513 -17.00 0.38 17.21
N GLU A 514 -17.39 -0.65 16.45
CA GLU A 514 -16.51 -1.75 16.07
C GLU A 514 -15.89 -1.45 14.68
N PRO A 515 -14.61 -1.76 14.44
CA PRO A 515 -14.04 -1.70 13.10
C PRO A 515 -14.76 -2.65 12.13
N GLY A 516 -14.92 -2.26 10.87
CA GLY A 516 -15.53 -3.09 9.84
C GLY A 516 -16.02 -2.32 8.63
N THR A 517 -16.72 -3.04 7.75
CA THR A 517 -17.43 -2.48 6.60
C THR A 517 -18.88 -2.19 6.99
N TYR A 518 -19.35 -1.00 6.67
CA TYR A 518 -20.69 -0.50 6.95
C TYR A 518 -21.41 -0.19 5.63
N ASP A 519 -22.66 -0.58 5.51
CA ASP A 519 -23.44 -0.27 4.31
C ASP A 519 -24.12 1.10 4.45
N LEU A 520 -23.72 2.05 3.60
CA LEU A 520 -24.44 3.31 3.42
C LEU A 520 -25.65 3.05 2.52
N VAL A 521 -26.83 2.96 3.11
CA VAL A 521 -28.07 2.69 2.38
C VAL A 521 -28.75 4.01 2.02
N PHE A 522 -28.84 4.29 0.72
CA PHE A 522 -29.46 5.48 0.14
C PHE A 522 -30.87 5.16 -0.33
N SER A 523 -31.84 6.05 -0.07
CA SER A 523 -33.21 5.88 -0.53
C SER A 523 -33.92 7.21 -0.81
N ASP A 524 -34.59 7.33 -1.96
CA ASP A 524 -35.41 8.52 -2.32
C ASP A 524 -36.92 8.18 -2.44
N GLY A 525 -37.30 6.96 -2.06
CA GLY A 525 -38.67 6.44 -2.15
C GLY A 525 -38.99 5.71 -3.46
N GLU A 526 -38.20 5.92 -4.51
CA GLU A 526 -38.28 5.18 -5.78
C GLU A 526 -37.10 4.22 -5.96
N ARG A 527 -35.91 4.65 -5.52
CA ARG A 527 -34.64 3.91 -5.56
C ARG A 527 -34.20 3.58 -4.13
N GLU A 528 -33.65 2.40 -3.93
CA GLU A 528 -32.87 2.02 -2.74
C GLU A 528 -31.63 1.23 -3.19
N PHE A 529 -30.46 1.63 -2.71
CA PHE A 529 -29.17 1.02 -3.03
C PHE A 529 -28.17 1.26 -1.90
N SER A 530 -27.13 0.45 -1.85
CA SER A 530 -26.16 0.44 -0.77
C SER A 530 -24.74 0.65 -1.30
N TYR A 531 -23.91 1.39 -0.55
CA TYR A 531 -22.49 1.57 -0.82
C TYR A 531 -21.67 1.11 0.40
N PRO A 532 -20.73 0.17 0.26
CA PRO A 532 -19.90 -0.29 1.37
C PRO A 532 -18.87 0.76 1.76
N TYR A 533 -18.78 1.10 3.04
CA TYR A 533 -17.87 2.10 3.58
C TYR A 533 -17.05 1.54 4.75
N ARG A 534 -15.73 1.68 4.70
CA ARG A 534 -14.83 1.10 5.71
C ARG A 534 -14.56 2.07 6.85
N ILE A 535 -14.70 1.58 8.09
CA ILE A 535 -14.24 2.26 9.30
C ILE A 535 -13.32 1.29 10.04
N GLU A 536 -12.03 1.60 10.13
CA GLU A 536 -11.01 0.70 10.64
C GLU A 536 -10.63 0.99 12.11
N ALA A 537 -9.78 0.14 12.70
CA ALA A 537 -9.12 0.44 13.95
C ALA A 537 -7.89 1.31 13.68
N ARG A 538 -7.63 2.30 14.53
CA ARG A 538 -6.36 3.03 14.49
C ARG A 538 -5.20 2.10 14.84
N ALA A 539 -4.04 2.34 14.26
CA ALA A 539 -2.81 1.71 14.71
C ALA A 539 -2.48 2.11 16.16
N GLU A 540 -1.84 1.22 16.92
CA GLU A 540 -1.41 1.52 18.29
C GLU A 540 -0.41 2.70 18.29
N GLY A 541 -0.62 3.66 19.20
CA GLY A 541 0.23 4.86 19.31
C GLY A 541 0.08 5.87 18.17
N SER A 542 -0.88 5.69 17.25
CA SER A 542 -1.07 6.55 16.08
C SER A 542 -1.30 8.02 16.45
N ALA A 543 -2.05 8.30 17.52
CA ALA A 543 -2.33 9.67 17.97
C ALA A 543 -1.09 10.36 18.59
N GLU A 544 -0.16 9.58 19.15
CA GLU A 544 1.06 10.04 19.82
C GLU A 544 2.31 9.98 18.92
N ARG A 545 2.12 9.81 17.61
CA ARG A 545 3.21 9.75 16.62
C ARG A 545 4.13 10.97 16.71
N LYS A 546 5.43 10.72 16.56
CA LYS A 546 6.44 11.77 16.63
C LYS A 546 6.69 12.39 15.26
N SER A 547 6.75 13.70 15.22
CA SER A 547 7.03 14.46 14.01
C SER A 547 8.51 14.84 13.88
N PHE A 548 8.86 15.46 12.76
CA PHE A 548 10.15 16.11 12.56
C PHE A 548 10.37 17.31 13.52
N THR A 549 11.62 17.46 13.97
CA THR A 549 12.08 18.44 14.98
C THR A 549 13.42 19.06 14.57
N THR A 550 14.02 19.89 15.44
CA THR A 550 15.39 20.43 15.28
C THR A 550 16.47 19.35 15.18
N ALA A 551 16.20 18.12 15.64
CA ALA A 551 17.12 17.00 15.48
C ALA A 551 17.22 16.50 14.03
N ASP A 552 16.21 16.80 13.22
CA ASP A 552 16.08 16.26 11.89
C ASP A 552 16.79 17.09 10.82
N MET A 553 17.21 16.42 9.74
CA MET A 553 17.55 17.05 8.46
C MET A 553 16.58 16.56 7.41
N ILE A 554 15.91 17.50 6.76
CA ILE A 554 14.89 17.26 5.74
C ILE A 554 15.55 17.28 4.36
N TYR A 555 15.38 16.20 3.61
CA TYR A 555 15.77 16.12 2.21
C TYR A 555 14.56 16.37 1.31
N LEU A 556 14.57 17.47 0.57
CA LEU A 556 13.52 17.83 -0.38
C LEU A 556 13.76 17.12 -1.71
N VAL A 557 12.79 16.33 -2.12
CA VAL A 557 12.75 15.59 -3.39
C VAL A 557 11.69 16.20 -4.30
N PHE A 558 12.03 16.35 -5.58
CA PHE A 558 11.07 16.65 -6.64
C PHE A 558 10.77 15.34 -7.40
N PRO A 559 9.65 14.63 -7.13
CA PRO A 559 9.47 13.24 -7.53
C PRO A 559 9.67 12.96 -9.02
N ASP A 560 8.99 13.73 -9.89
CA ASP A 560 9.10 13.60 -11.36
C ASP A 560 10.53 13.75 -11.89
N ARG A 561 11.41 14.39 -11.09
CA ARG A 561 12.78 14.75 -11.45
C ARG A 561 13.83 13.97 -10.64
N PHE A 562 13.42 13.04 -9.79
CA PHE A 562 14.34 12.33 -8.90
C PHE A 562 14.81 11.01 -9.50
N ALA A 563 13.92 10.03 -9.67
CA ALA A 563 14.26 8.76 -10.28
C ALA A 563 12.99 8.08 -10.80
N ASN A 564 13.10 7.47 -11.97
CA ASN A 564 12.07 6.68 -12.63
C ASN A 564 12.31 5.20 -12.32
N GLY A 565 11.59 4.67 -11.34
CA GLY A 565 11.65 3.27 -10.92
C GLY A 565 10.72 2.36 -11.72
N ASP A 566 9.66 2.90 -12.32
CA ASP A 566 8.71 2.17 -13.15
C ASP A 566 8.33 2.94 -14.43
N PRO A 567 9.08 2.74 -15.53
CA PRO A 567 8.81 3.41 -16.81
C PRO A 567 7.45 3.05 -17.43
N ALA A 568 6.74 2.04 -16.92
CA ALA A 568 5.42 1.67 -17.42
C ALA A 568 4.34 2.69 -17.00
N ASN A 569 4.59 3.49 -15.96
CA ASN A 569 3.66 4.49 -15.45
C ASN A 569 3.90 5.92 -15.98
N ASP A 570 5.02 6.17 -16.69
CA ASP A 570 5.37 7.47 -17.28
C ASP A 570 4.20 8.13 -18.04
N SER A 571 3.38 7.31 -18.69
CA SER A 571 2.19 7.73 -19.42
C SER A 571 1.01 6.82 -19.09
N VAL A 572 -0.02 7.39 -18.46
CA VAL A 572 -1.27 6.71 -18.18
C VAL A 572 -2.33 7.20 -19.16
N LYS A 573 -3.01 6.27 -19.84
CA LYS A 573 -3.93 6.55 -20.96
C LYS A 573 -5.04 7.57 -20.63
N ASP A 574 -5.50 7.57 -19.39
CA ASP A 574 -6.62 8.40 -18.94
C ASP A 574 -6.16 9.75 -18.35
N MET A 575 -4.85 10.03 -18.34
CA MET A 575 -4.30 11.32 -17.93
C MET A 575 -4.09 12.22 -19.14
N ALA A 576 -4.29 13.52 -18.97
CA ALA A 576 -4.25 14.51 -20.05
C ALA A 576 -2.84 14.71 -20.63
N GLU A 577 -1.81 14.76 -19.77
CA GLU A 577 -0.42 14.98 -20.15
C GLU A 577 0.37 13.65 -20.15
N PRO A 578 0.88 13.18 -21.31
CA PRO A 578 1.76 12.02 -21.38
C PRO A 578 3.19 12.37 -20.90
N GLY A 579 3.95 11.35 -20.54
CA GLY A 579 5.38 11.46 -20.26
C GLY A 579 6.19 11.82 -21.50
N ASP A 580 7.02 12.87 -21.40
CA ASP A 580 8.02 13.24 -22.40
C ASP A 580 9.21 13.96 -21.74
N ARG A 581 10.24 13.19 -21.41
CA ARG A 581 11.50 13.67 -20.83
C ARG A 581 12.26 14.69 -21.72
N ASN A 582 11.90 14.86 -22.99
CA ASN A 582 12.53 15.86 -23.86
C ASN A 582 11.94 17.26 -23.69
N LEU A 583 10.77 17.38 -23.05
CA LEU A 583 10.13 18.65 -22.77
C LEU A 583 10.54 19.12 -21.39
N THR A 584 11.35 20.19 -21.30
CA THR A 584 11.85 20.71 -20.01
C THR A 584 10.77 20.88 -18.94
N GLY A 585 9.57 21.31 -19.35
CA GLY A 585 8.41 21.51 -18.47
C GLY A 585 7.33 20.43 -18.56
N GLY A 586 7.60 19.31 -19.24
CA GLY A 586 6.74 18.14 -19.24
C GLY A 586 7.07 17.19 -18.09
N ARG A 587 6.40 16.04 -18.09
CA ARG A 587 6.67 14.94 -17.15
C ARG A 587 7.85 14.11 -17.62
N HIS A 588 8.80 13.87 -16.73
CA HIS A 588 10.01 13.11 -17.02
C HIS A 588 9.94 11.67 -16.52
N GLY A 589 8.94 11.33 -15.70
CA GLY A 589 8.64 9.95 -15.29
C GLY A 589 9.26 9.54 -13.97
N GLY A 590 9.83 10.46 -13.20
CA GLY A 590 10.26 10.14 -11.84
C GLY A 590 9.05 9.80 -10.95
N ASP A 591 9.16 8.79 -10.10
CA ASP A 591 8.01 8.19 -9.42
C ASP A 591 8.30 7.72 -7.99
N ILE A 592 7.29 7.20 -7.30
CA ILE A 592 7.42 6.75 -5.90
C ILE A 592 8.36 5.54 -5.80
N GLN A 593 8.37 4.66 -6.81
CA GLN A 593 9.29 3.52 -6.83
C GLN A 593 10.74 3.99 -6.88
N GLY A 594 11.06 4.99 -7.70
CA GLY A 594 12.39 5.60 -7.74
C GLY A 594 12.79 6.28 -6.42
N ILE A 595 11.84 6.86 -5.68
CA ILE A 595 12.10 7.33 -4.31
C ILE A 595 12.46 6.16 -3.39
N ILE A 596 11.66 5.08 -3.41
CA ILE A 596 11.88 3.86 -2.62
C ILE A 596 13.28 3.28 -2.88
N ASP A 597 13.66 3.16 -4.15
CA ASP A 597 14.93 2.57 -4.60
C ASP A 597 16.17 3.35 -4.12
N HIS A 598 15.98 4.62 -3.73
CA HIS A 598 17.05 5.52 -3.31
C HIS A 598 16.93 6.04 -1.87
N LEU A 599 16.08 5.43 -1.03
CA LEU A 599 16.01 5.76 0.40
C LEU A 599 17.35 5.57 1.11
N ASP A 600 18.15 4.56 0.72
CA ASP A 600 19.49 4.34 1.28
C ASP A 600 20.47 5.46 0.96
N TYR A 601 20.35 6.08 -0.23
CA TYR A 601 21.13 7.25 -0.59
C TYR A 601 20.77 8.44 0.30
N ILE A 602 19.47 8.70 0.47
CA ILE A 602 18.95 9.81 1.28
C ILE A 602 19.38 9.65 2.76
N ALA A 603 19.17 8.47 3.34
CA ALA A 603 19.59 8.16 4.71
C ALA A 603 21.12 8.24 4.85
N GLY A 604 21.87 7.74 3.87
CA GLY A 604 23.34 7.76 3.86
C GLY A 604 23.93 9.17 3.82
N LEU A 605 23.24 10.13 3.19
CA LEU A 605 23.60 11.56 3.22
C LEU A 605 23.43 12.18 4.62
N GLY A 606 22.77 11.49 5.55
CA GLY A 606 22.52 11.97 6.91
C GLY A 606 21.16 12.62 7.10
N ALA A 607 20.27 12.53 6.12
CA ALA A 607 18.88 12.93 6.29
C ALA A 607 18.17 12.02 7.30
N THR A 608 17.15 12.56 7.95
CA THR A 608 16.25 11.82 8.86
C THR A 608 14.78 12.12 8.57
N ALA A 609 14.51 12.92 7.55
CA ALA A 609 13.19 13.20 7.04
C ALA A 609 13.26 13.44 5.52
N ILE A 610 12.20 13.07 4.81
CA ILE A 610 11.98 13.36 3.39
C ILE A 610 10.78 14.30 3.29
N TRP A 611 10.92 15.34 2.48
CA TRP A 611 9.80 16.11 1.97
C TRP A 611 9.76 15.91 0.46
N SER A 612 8.67 15.39 -0.10
CA SER A 612 8.45 15.41 -1.55
C SER A 612 7.54 16.57 -1.91
N THR A 613 7.76 17.25 -3.04
CA THR A 613 6.70 18.10 -3.65
C THR A 613 5.43 17.25 -3.92
N PRO A 614 4.27 17.87 -4.20
CA PRO A 614 3.00 17.13 -4.23
C PRO A 614 2.99 15.93 -5.17
N LEU A 615 2.37 14.85 -4.70
CA LEU A 615 2.24 13.56 -5.40
C LEU A 615 0.78 13.20 -5.73
N LEU A 616 -0.17 14.05 -5.33
CA LEU A 616 -1.58 13.88 -5.64
C LEU A 616 -1.81 14.12 -7.14
N VAL A 617 -2.92 13.58 -7.65
CA VAL A 617 -3.30 13.74 -9.07
C VAL A 617 -3.20 15.20 -9.48
N ASP A 618 -2.56 15.46 -10.60
CA ASP A 618 -2.54 16.75 -11.30
C ASP A 618 -2.85 16.46 -12.77
N ASP A 619 -4.09 16.63 -13.20
CA ASP A 619 -4.53 16.26 -14.55
C ASP A 619 -4.55 17.46 -15.52
N GLU A 620 -3.77 18.51 -15.21
CA GLU A 620 -3.59 19.61 -16.16
C GLU A 620 -2.95 19.10 -17.46
N PRO A 621 -3.38 19.60 -18.63
CA PRO A 621 -2.91 19.11 -19.93
C PRO A 621 -1.46 19.48 -20.23
N GLU A 622 -0.90 20.45 -19.51
CA GLU A 622 0.49 20.89 -19.64
C GLU A 622 1.01 21.26 -18.24
N GLY A 623 2.23 20.82 -17.92
CA GLY A 623 2.92 21.23 -16.69
C GLY A 623 2.53 20.46 -15.43
N SER A 624 1.76 19.37 -15.54
CA SER A 624 1.28 18.58 -14.39
C SER A 624 2.40 17.96 -13.54
N TYR A 625 3.63 17.92 -14.05
CA TYR A 625 4.80 17.35 -13.37
C TYR A 625 5.08 17.96 -11.99
N HIS A 626 4.60 19.19 -11.73
CA HIS A 626 4.84 19.87 -10.46
C HIS A 626 3.85 19.51 -9.35
N GLY A 627 2.66 18.99 -9.67
CA GLY A 627 1.69 18.47 -8.71
C GLY A 627 0.87 19.50 -7.91
N TYR A 628 1.05 20.79 -8.17
CA TYR A 628 0.42 21.87 -7.39
C TYR A 628 -0.99 22.23 -7.89
N ALA A 629 -1.36 21.80 -9.10
CA ALA A 629 -2.71 21.96 -9.64
C ALA A 629 -3.54 20.70 -9.36
N CYS A 630 -3.74 20.39 -8.07
CA CYS A 630 -4.35 19.14 -7.64
C CYS A 630 -5.72 18.90 -8.30
N GLY A 631 -5.88 17.77 -8.98
CA GLY A 631 -7.11 17.31 -9.61
C GLY A 631 -7.91 16.32 -8.75
N ASP A 632 -7.29 15.72 -7.74
CA ASP A 632 -7.93 14.80 -6.80
C ASP A 632 -7.17 14.71 -5.47
N TYR A 633 -7.79 15.17 -4.39
CA TYR A 633 -7.17 15.21 -3.07
C TYR A 633 -6.95 13.83 -2.42
N TYR A 634 -7.73 12.81 -2.77
CA TYR A 634 -7.64 11.50 -2.12
C TYR A 634 -6.85 10.45 -2.90
N HIS A 635 -6.29 10.80 -4.06
CA HIS A 635 -5.54 9.86 -4.89
C HIS A 635 -4.17 10.40 -5.28
N ILE A 636 -3.17 9.53 -5.17
CA ILE A 636 -1.85 9.69 -5.78
C ILE A 636 -2.01 9.71 -7.30
N ASP A 637 -1.24 10.57 -7.97
CA ASP A 637 -1.18 10.61 -9.43
C ASP A 637 -0.74 9.23 -9.95
N PRO A 638 -1.50 8.61 -10.86
CA PRO A 638 -1.16 7.27 -11.35
C PRO A 638 0.16 7.22 -12.12
N ARG A 639 0.70 8.37 -12.54
CA ARG A 639 2.05 8.50 -13.14
C ARG A 639 3.18 8.59 -12.10
N PHE A 640 2.83 8.58 -10.81
CA PHE A 640 3.77 8.43 -9.70
C PHE A 640 3.60 7.08 -8.98
N GLY A 641 2.42 6.45 -9.08
CA GLY A 641 2.12 5.16 -8.44
C GLY A 641 0.69 5.06 -7.95
N SER A 642 0.50 4.60 -6.71
CA SER A 642 -0.83 4.45 -6.10
C SER A 642 -0.82 4.86 -4.63
N ASN A 643 -2.00 5.04 -4.02
CA ASN A 643 -2.12 5.28 -2.58
C ASN A 643 -1.43 4.18 -1.74
N GLY A 644 -1.55 2.92 -2.18
CA GLY A 644 -0.89 1.79 -1.54
C GLY A 644 0.63 1.91 -1.60
N LEU A 645 1.18 2.26 -2.77
CA LEU A 645 2.61 2.45 -2.95
C LEU A 645 3.13 3.66 -2.16
N TYR A 646 2.34 4.73 -2.01
CA TYR A 646 2.68 5.85 -1.15
C TYR A 646 2.79 5.44 0.32
N ARG A 647 1.83 4.65 0.82
CA ARG A 647 1.90 4.08 2.18
C ARG A 647 3.10 3.16 2.35
N GLU A 648 3.44 2.36 1.33
CA GLU A 648 4.64 1.52 1.33
C GLU A 648 5.92 2.35 1.38
N MET A 649 6.00 3.45 0.62
CA MET A 649 7.14 4.37 0.66
C MET A 649 7.32 5.00 2.04
N VAL A 650 6.24 5.37 2.72
CA VAL A 650 6.30 5.83 4.12
C VAL A 650 6.84 4.74 5.05
N SER A 651 6.32 3.51 4.94
CA SER A 651 6.80 2.38 5.75
C SER A 651 8.29 2.09 5.51
N LYS A 652 8.73 2.02 4.25
CA LYS A 652 10.13 1.79 3.89
C LYS A 652 11.04 2.94 4.31
N ALA A 653 10.56 4.19 4.29
CA ALA A 653 11.28 5.32 4.84
C ALA A 653 11.47 5.18 6.37
N HIS A 654 10.41 4.80 7.10
CA HIS A 654 10.49 4.56 8.54
C HIS A 654 11.49 3.46 8.91
N GLU A 655 11.54 2.37 8.14
CA GLU A 655 12.54 1.30 8.32
C GLU A 655 14.00 1.80 8.23
N LYS A 656 14.23 2.87 7.46
CA LYS A 656 15.53 3.55 7.32
C LYS A 656 15.73 4.68 8.34
N GLY A 657 14.78 4.88 9.25
CA GLY A 657 14.78 5.98 10.23
C GLY A 657 14.50 7.35 9.61
N LEU A 658 13.83 7.38 8.45
CA LEU A 658 13.42 8.59 7.74
C LEU A 658 11.93 8.86 8.02
N LYS A 659 11.63 10.08 8.49
CA LYS A 659 10.26 10.60 8.54
C LYS A 659 9.78 11.03 7.15
N VAL A 660 8.47 11.06 6.90
CA VAL A 660 7.90 11.52 5.63
C VAL A 660 6.97 12.71 5.86
N ILE A 661 7.27 13.80 5.14
CA ILE A 661 6.54 15.06 5.13
C ILE A 661 5.83 15.17 3.78
N MET A 662 4.51 15.24 3.82
CA MET A 662 3.70 15.43 2.61
C MET A 662 3.57 16.92 2.31
N ASP A 663 3.80 17.29 1.06
CA ASP A 663 3.48 18.63 0.56
C ASP A 663 2.01 18.71 0.17
N ILE A 664 1.32 19.71 0.71
CA ILE A 664 -0.12 19.86 0.58
C ILE A 664 -0.47 21.27 0.13
N VAL A 665 -1.51 21.35 -0.71
CA VAL A 665 -2.07 22.61 -1.23
C VAL A 665 -3.50 22.72 -0.73
N THR A 666 -3.77 23.72 0.11
CA THR A 666 -5.14 24.02 0.60
C THR A 666 -5.75 25.23 -0.10
N ASN A 667 -4.91 26.08 -0.69
CA ASN A 667 -5.34 27.35 -1.26
C ASN A 667 -6.11 27.18 -2.57
N HIS A 668 -5.64 26.29 -3.44
CA HIS A 668 -6.16 26.14 -4.79
C HIS A 668 -6.12 24.68 -5.23
N CYS A 669 -6.92 24.36 -6.25
CA CYS A 669 -6.85 23.09 -6.99
C CYS A 669 -6.43 23.37 -8.44
N GLY A 670 -6.44 22.37 -9.32
CA GLY A 670 -6.35 22.54 -10.76
C GLY A 670 -7.71 22.79 -11.41
N THR A 671 -7.73 23.45 -12.57
CA THR A 671 -8.93 23.52 -13.43
C THR A 671 -9.38 22.16 -13.95
N ALA A 672 -8.47 21.18 -14.01
CA ALA A 672 -8.77 19.79 -14.30
C ALA A 672 -9.39 19.01 -13.12
N HIS A 673 -9.54 19.61 -11.94
CA HIS A 673 -10.19 18.94 -10.81
C HIS A 673 -11.64 18.60 -11.16
N TRP A 674 -12.08 17.39 -10.83
CA TRP A 674 -13.43 16.88 -11.10
C TRP A 674 -14.58 17.69 -10.46
N TRP A 675 -14.27 18.63 -9.57
CA TRP A 675 -15.24 19.59 -9.01
C TRP A 675 -15.65 20.62 -10.05
N MET A 676 -14.78 20.96 -11.00
CA MET A 676 -15.03 22.02 -11.97
C MET A 676 -16.15 21.66 -12.95
N ASP A 677 -16.43 20.37 -13.15
CA ASP A 677 -17.57 19.90 -13.94
C ASP A 677 -18.91 20.13 -13.23
N ASP A 678 -18.92 20.02 -11.90
CA ASP A 678 -20.10 20.22 -11.07
C ASP A 678 -19.71 20.53 -9.62
N LEU A 679 -19.85 21.81 -9.23
CA LEU A 679 -19.48 22.28 -7.90
C LEU A 679 -20.53 21.84 -6.86
N PRO A 680 -20.13 21.32 -5.68
CA PRO A 680 -21.06 20.93 -4.62
C PRO A 680 -21.93 22.09 -4.11
N PHE A 681 -21.31 23.26 -3.95
CA PHE A 681 -21.95 24.52 -3.60
C PHE A 681 -21.49 25.61 -4.57
N LYS A 682 -22.33 26.63 -4.83
CA LYS A 682 -21.95 27.73 -5.74
C LYS A 682 -20.75 28.53 -5.26
N ASP A 683 -20.50 28.53 -3.95
CA ASP A 683 -19.37 29.17 -3.29
C ASP A 683 -18.31 28.16 -2.83
N TRP A 684 -18.23 26.98 -3.45
CA TRP A 684 -17.17 25.99 -3.17
C TRP A 684 -15.78 26.55 -3.45
N ILE A 685 -15.67 27.33 -4.52
CA ILE A 685 -14.48 28.11 -4.88
C ILE A 685 -14.80 29.59 -4.86
N HIS A 686 -13.78 30.44 -4.82
CA HIS A 686 -13.95 31.87 -5.01
C HIS A 686 -14.27 32.20 -6.47
N VAL A 687 -15.44 32.81 -6.70
CA VAL A 687 -15.94 33.15 -8.05
C VAL A 687 -16.00 34.67 -8.25
N PHE A 688 -15.36 35.14 -9.31
CA PHE A 688 -15.42 36.52 -9.78
C PHE A 688 -16.15 36.62 -11.14
N PRO A 689 -16.70 37.80 -11.51
CA PRO A 689 -17.36 37.97 -12.82
C PRO A 689 -16.45 37.70 -14.04
N GLU A 690 -15.15 37.94 -13.88
CA GLU A 690 -14.08 37.60 -14.80
C GLU A 690 -12.89 37.09 -13.98
N PHE A 691 -11.96 36.36 -14.60
CA PHE A 691 -10.74 35.91 -13.92
C PHE A 691 -10.09 37.08 -13.17
N THR A 692 -9.88 36.89 -11.87
CA THR A 692 -9.30 37.89 -10.99
C THR A 692 -8.19 37.22 -10.21
N GLY A 693 -6.96 37.60 -10.50
CA GLY A 693 -5.79 37.07 -9.83
C GLY A 693 -5.54 37.70 -8.47
N SER A 694 -4.80 36.98 -7.61
CA SER A 694 -4.30 37.54 -6.36
C SER A 694 -3.45 38.80 -6.61
N ASN A 695 -3.55 39.78 -5.72
CA ASN A 695 -2.67 40.96 -5.75
C ASN A 695 -1.31 40.69 -5.10
N VAL A 696 -1.07 39.46 -4.61
CA VAL A 696 0.14 38.99 -3.90
C VAL A 696 0.54 39.88 -2.71
N ALA A 697 -0.39 40.70 -2.20
CA ALA A 697 -0.18 41.61 -1.10
C ALA A 697 -0.35 40.89 0.24
N PHE A 698 0.49 39.88 0.48
CA PHE A 698 0.55 39.06 1.70
C PHE A 698 0.36 39.84 3.01
N SER A 699 0.96 41.04 3.11
CA SER A 699 0.89 41.87 4.30
C SER A 699 -0.52 42.34 4.67
N THR A 700 -1.48 42.28 3.75
CA THR A 700 -2.89 42.66 4.00
C THR A 700 -3.51 41.89 5.16
N ASN A 701 -3.08 40.63 5.37
CA ASN A 701 -3.52 39.79 6.48
C ASN A 701 -3.21 40.38 7.87
N MET A 702 -2.17 41.20 8.00
CA MET A 702 -1.69 41.75 9.28
C MET A 702 -1.60 43.28 9.32
N ASP A 703 -1.86 43.96 8.21
CA ASP A 703 -1.76 45.41 8.11
C ASP A 703 -3.03 46.11 8.63
N PRO A 704 -2.95 46.92 9.70
CA PRO A 704 -4.11 47.67 10.21
C PRO A 704 -4.63 48.74 9.24
N ASN A 705 -3.92 49.03 8.15
CA ASN A 705 -4.31 49.98 7.10
C ASN A 705 -4.79 49.30 5.81
N ALA A 706 -4.82 47.97 5.77
CA ALA A 706 -5.23 47.23 4.58
C ALA A 706 -6.67 47.59 4.17
N SER A 707 -6.87 47.81 2.87
CA SER A 707 -8.22 47.95 2.34
C SER A 707 -8.88 46.56 2.30
N LYS A 708 -10.21 46.51 2.50
CA LYS A 708 -10.96 45.26 2.34
C LYS A 708 -10.86 44.71 0.92
N TYR A 709 -10.66 45.59 -0.06
CA TYR A 709 -10.49 45.21 -1.45
C TYR A 709 -9.18 44.43 -1.64
N ASP A 710 -8.07 44.96 -1.12
CA ASP A 710 -6.77 44.30 -1.26
C ASP A 710 -6.70 43.00 -0.47
N LEU A 711 -7.33 42.94 0.72
CA LEU A 711 -7.45 41.70 1.48
C LEU A 711 -8.24 40.64 0.70
N ASN A 712 -9.39 41.01 0.12
CA ASN A 712 -10.19 40.09 -0.69
C ASN A 712 -9.45 39.60 -1.94
N LEU A 713 -8.58 40.41 -2.54
CA LEU A 713 -7.75 39.94 -3.64
C LEU A 713 -6.63 39.01 -3.15
N GLN A 714 -6.04 39.29 -1.99
CA GLN A 714 -5.01 38.43 -1.42
C GLN A 714 -5.56 37.04 -1.05
N GLU A 715 -6.71 36.99 -0.38
CA GLU A 715 -7.28 35.75 0.20
C GLU A 715 -8.21 34.98 -0.74
N SER A 716 -8.71 35.60 -1.81
CA SER A 716 -9.69 34.96 -2.71
C SER A 716 -9.31 35.02 -4.19
N GLY A 717 -8.34 35.87 -4.56
CA GLY A 717 -7.90 35.99 -5.95
C GLY A 717 -7.09 34.78 -6.37
N TRP A 718 -7.36 34.26 -7.57
CA TRP A 718 -6.72 33.04 -8.05
C TRP A 718 -5.21 33.24 -8.25
N PHE A 719 -4.41 32.20 -8.00
CA PHE A 719 -2.96 32.30 -8.18
C PHE A 719 -2.61 32.50 -9.67
N VAL A 720 -3.16 31.64 -10.52
CA VAL A 720 -3.07 31.69 -11.99
C VAL A 720 -4.38 31.16 -12.61
N PRO A 721 -4.64 31.37 -13.92
CA PRO A 721 -5.91 30.96 -14.54
C PRO A 721 -6.26 29.47 -14.44
N SER A 722 -5.25 28.58 -14.35
CA SER A 722 -5.43 27.13 -14.21
C SER A 722 -5.57 26.67 -12.75
N MET A 723 -5.56 27.59 -11.78
CA MET A 723 -5.60 27.26 -10.35
C MET A 723 -6.78 27.95 -9.65
N PRO A 724 -7.98 27.35 -9.68
CA PRO A 724 -9.14 27.85 -8.97
C PRO A 724 -8.88 27.92 -7.46
N ASP A 725 -9.22 29.07 -6.87
CA ASP A 725 -8.97 29.35 -5.46
C ASP A 725 -10.11 28.82 -4.57
N MET A 726 -9.76 28.08 -3.52
CA MET A 726 -10.68 27.40 -2.61
C MET A 726 -11.28 28.37 -1.60
N ASN A 727 -12.58 28.28 -1.34
CA ASN A 727 -13.23 29.09 -0.32
C ASN A 727 -13.27 28.35 1.03
N LEU A 728 -12.29 28.58 1.90
CA LEU A 728 -12.24 27.93 3.22
C LEU A 728 -13.19 28.58 4.23
N ASP A 729 -13.77 29.74 3.93
CA ASP A 729 -14.90 30.28 4.69
C ASP A 729 -16.17 29.42 4.53
N ASN A 730 -16.29 28.61 3.47
CA ASN A 730 -17.31 27.58 3.37
C ASN A 730 -17.04 26.45 4.40
N PRO A 731 -17.94 26.19 5.37
CA PRO A 731 -17.69 25.23 6.44
C PRO A 731 -17.58 23.77 5.97
N PHE A 732 -18.19 23.43 4.83
CA PHE A 732 -18.09 22.09 4.22
C PHE A 732 -16.71 21.92 3.56
N MET A 733 -16.20 22.97 2.91
CA MET A 733 -14.84 22.97 2.35
C MET A 733 -13.78 22.88 3.46
N LEU A 734 -13.89 23.71 4.51
CA LEU A 734 -12.95 23.64 5.63
C LEU A 734 -12.95 22.24 6.28
N LYS A 735 -14.14 21.65 6.50
CA LYS A 735 -14.23 20.30 7.05
C LYS A 735 -13.64 19.26 6.11
N TYR A 736 -13.85 19.40 4.79
CA TYR A 736 -13.23 18.53 3.79
C TYR A 736 -11.71 18.50 3.94
N PHE A 737 -11.06 19.66 3.96
CA PHE A 737 -9.61 19.77 4.10
C PHE A 737 -9.09 19.31 5.46
N GLN A 738 -9.85 19.52 6.54
CA GLN A 738 -9.50 18.98 7.87
C GLN A 738 -9.50 17.45 7.86
N GLN A 739 -10.54 16.82 7.30
CA GLN A 739 -10.64 15.37 7.22
C GLN A 739 -9.64 14.76 6.24
N TRP A 740 -9.39 15.42 5.12
CA TRP A 740 -8.41 15.00 4.12
C TRP A 740 -7.01 14.93 4.71
N ALA A 741 -6.58 15.97 5.41
CA ALA A 741 -5.29 16.02 6.08
C ALA A 741 -5.17 14.88 7.11
N ILE A 742 -6.19 14.72 7.96
CA ILE A 742 -6.23 13.66 8.97
C ILE A 742 -6.25 12.27 8.34
N TRP A 743 -6.97 12.09 7.22
CA TRP A 743 -7.03 10.82 6.50
C TRP A 743 -5.67 10.43 5.97
N TRP A 744 -4.92 11.34 5.34
CA TRP A 744 -3.56 11.04 4.89
C TRP A 744 -2.62 10.72 6.04
N ILE A 745 -2.69 11.45 7.17
CA ILE A 745 -1.89 11.13 8.36
C ILE A 745 -2.17 9.70 8.84
N GLU A 746 -3.45 9.36 9.02
CA GLU A 746 -3.85 8.06 9.57
C GLU A 746 -3.62 6.90 8.59
N TYR A 747 -3.94 7.11 7.30
CA TYR A 747 -3.85 6.09 6.25
C TYR A 747 -2.41 5.67 5.95
N SER A 748 -1.51 6.63 5.76
CA SER A 748 -0.15 6.33 5.31
C SER A 748 0.91 6.37 6.40
N GLY A 749 0.59 6.89 7.60
CA GLY A 749 1.57 6.97 8.68
C GLY A 749 2.45 8.22 8.64
N LEU A 750 2.01 9.31 8.00
CA LEU A 750 2.82 10.53 7.85
C LEU A 750 3.33 11.10 9.18
N ASP A 751 4.47 11.80 9.08
CA ASP A 751 5.16 12.45 10.18
C ASP A 751 5.09 13.97 10.12
N GLY A 752 4.59 14.57 9.04
CA GLY A 752 4.52 16.02 8.93
C GLY A 752 3.83 16.52 7.66
N PHE A 753 3.51 17.82 7.65
CA PHE A 753 3.06 18.52 6.45
C PHE A 753 3.94 19.72 6.12
N ARG A 754 4.20 19.94 4.83
CA ARG A 754 4.57 21.25 4.27
C ARG A 754 3.34 21.80 3.56
N VAL A 755 2.94 23.01 3.92
CA VAL A 755 1.74 23.67 3.38
C VAL A 755 2.16 24.77 2.42
N ASP A 756 1.84 24.54 1.15
CA ASP A 756 2.06 25.47 0.06
C ASP A 756 1.28 26.77 0.25
N THR A 757 1.86 27.89 -0.24
CA THR A 757 1.16 29.18 -0.37
C THR A 757 0.33 29.57 0.87
N TYR A 758 0.82 29.25 2.07
CA TYR A 758 0.05 29.31 3.32
C TYR A 758 -0.73 30.63 3.51
N PRO A 759 -0.15 31.81 3.22
CA PRO A 759 -0.83 33.08 3.44
C PRO A 759 -1.85 33.53 2.39
N TYR A 760 -2.04 32.75 1.34
CA TYR A 760 -3.07 32.99 0.34
C TYR A 760 -4.42 32.45 0.83
N ASN A 761 -4.43 31.46 1.72
CA ASN A 761 -5.63 30.99 2.40
C ASN A 761 -6.20 32.08 3.34
N GLU A 762 -7.51 32.03 3.60
CA GLU A 762 -8.13 32.83 4.64
C GLU A 762 -7.54 32.48 6.01
N LYS A 763 -6.98 33.48 6.70
CA LYS A 763 -6.12 33.20 7.87
C LYS A 763 -6.85 32.50 9.03
N VAL A 764 -8.15 32.78 9.22
CA VAL A 764 -8.93 32.22 10.33
C VAL A 764 -9.36 30.78 10.08
N PRO A 765 -9.96 30.42 8.92
CA PRO A 765 -10.12 29.02 8.52
C PRO A 765 -8.83 28.21 8.58
N MET A 766 -7.73 28.73 8.04
CA MET A 766 -6.45 28.03 8.03
C MET A 766 -5.92 27.75 9.45
N SER A 767 -6.11 28.69 10.37
CA SER A 767 -5.80 28.48 11.79
C SER A 767 -6.63 27.38 12.45
N LYS A 768 -7.91 27.23 12.07
CA LYS A 768 -8.76 26.12 12.53
C LYS A 768 -8.37 24.80 11.90
N TRP A 769 -7.87 24.80 10.66
CA TRP A 769 -7.33 23.60 10.03
C TRP A 769 -6.11 23.10 10.80
N CYS A 770 -5.14 23.97 11.12
CA CYS A 770 -3.98 23.60 11.94
C CYS A 770 -4.41 23.06 13.31
N ALA A 771 -5.36 23.73 13.96
CA ALA A 771 -5.88 23.30 15.25
C ALA A 771 -6.53 21.90 15.20
N ALA A 772 -7.26 21.57 14.13
CA ALA A 772 -7.88 20.25 13.99
C ALA A 772 -6.84 19.13 13.84
N VAL A 773 -5.80 19.36 13.03
CA VAL A 773 -4.69 18.40 12.88
C VAL A 773 -3.96 18.21 14.22
N LEU A 774 -3.62 19.30 14.91
CA LEU A 774 -2.90 19.24 16.19
C LEU A 774 -3.78 18.73 17.36
N GLU A 775 -5.10 18.86 17.27
CA GLU A 775 -6.00 18.23 18.24
C GLU A 775 -6.00 16.71 18.07
N GLU A 776 -6.01 16.21 16.83
CA GLU A 776 -5.94 14.78 16.52
C GLU A 776 -4.55 14.19 16.82
N TYR A 777 -3.49 14.91 16.46
CA TYR A 777 -2.08 14.51 16.59
C TYR A 777 -1.25 15.62 17.29
N PRO A 778 -1.17 15.62 18.64
CA PRO A 778 -0.57 16.71 19.41
C PRO A 778 0.92 16.94 19.17
N ASP A 779 1.66 15.91 18.78
CA ASP A 779 3.09 15.97 18.50
C ASP A 779 3.41 16.18 17.00
N PHE A 780 2.37 16.37 16.16
CA PHE A 780 2.53 16.57 14.72
C PHE A 780 3.08 17.96 14.40
N ASN A 781 3.92 18.08 13.38
CA ASN A 781 4.49 19.35 12.95
C ASN A 781 4.00 19.70 11.54
N ILE A 782 3.70 20.98 11.37
CA ILE A 782 3.21 21.56 10.13
C ILE A 782 4.12 22.74 9.84
N VAL A 783 4.74 22.76 8.66
CA VAL A 783 5.52 23.90 8.18
C VAL A 783 4.74 24.65 7.10
N GLY A 784 4.54 25.96 7.28
CA GLY A 784 3.90 26.80 6.28
C GLY A 784 4.93 27.53 5.43
N GLU A 785 4.72 27.54 4.12
CA GLU A 785 5.43 28.42 3.21
C GLU A 785 4.88 29.84 3.29
N CYS A 786 5.48 30.66 4.15
CA CYS A 786 5.19 32.08 4.26
C CYS A 786 6.30 32.90 3.60
N TRP A 787 6.29 32.99 2.27
CA TRP A 787 7.39 33.60 1.50
C TRP A 787 7.48 35.12 1.68
N THR A 788 8.29 35.55 2.65
CA THR A 788 8.58 36.97 2.93
C THR A 788 9.97 37.15 3.53
N SER A 789 10.69 38.19 3.13
CA SER A 789 11.96 38.60 3.75
C SER A 789 11.76 39.45 5.02
N SER A 790 10.51 39.73 5.40
CA SER A 790 10.18 40.54 6.58
C SER A 790 10.01 39.68 7.83
N HIS A 791 10.97 39.76 8.76
CA HIS A 791 10.95 39.00 10.02
C HIS A 791 9.63 39.12 10.79
N SER A 792 9.09 40.34 10.93
CA SER A 792 7.84 40.57 11.69
C SER A 792 6.60 40.04 10.98
N GLN A 793 6.59 40.03 9.64
CA GLN A 793 5.46 39.47 8.89
C GLN A 793 5.54 37.94 8.86
N LEU A 794 6.74 37.36 8.81
CA LEU A 794 6.93 35.92 8.94
C LEU A 794 6.50 35.44 10.32
N ALA A 795 6.96 36.10 11.39
CA ALA A 795 6.61 35.76 12.78
C ALA A 795 5.11 35.83 13.06
N TYR A 796 4.35 36.67 12.33
CA TYR A 796 2.90 36.77 12.46
C TYR A 796 2.20 35.41 12.31
N TRP A 797 2.76 34.51 11.50
CA TRP A 797 2.17 33.21 11.21
C TRP A 797 2.60 32.09 12.14
N GLN A 798 3.55 32.32 13.05
CA GLN A 798 3.96 31.30 14.00
C GLN A 798 2.93 31.15 15.13
N ALA A 799 2.63 29.90 15.49
CA ALA A 799 1.78 29.58 16.63
C ALA A 799 2.32 30.23 17.91
N GLY A 800 1.42 30.76 18.73
CA GLY A 800 1.78 31.41 19.99
C GLY A 800 2.43 32.78 19.84
N ASN A 801 2.64 33.27 18.61
CA ASN A 801 3.18 34.62 18.42
C ASN A 801 2.24 35.68 19.02
N GLY A 802 2.81 36.66 19.71
CA GLY A 802 2.08 37.72 20.42
C GLY A 802 1.49 38.79 19.51
N ASN A 803 0.69 38.38 18.51
CA ASN A 803 0.12 39.25 17.50
C ASN A 803 -0.82 40.30 18.09
N LYS A 804 -0.70 41.55 17.62
CA LYS A 804 -1.43 42.71 18.19
C LYS A 804 -2.94 42.67 17.95
N ASP A 805 -3.38 41.99 16.90
CA ASP A 805 -4.79 41.76 16.58
C ASP A 805 -5.38 40.54 17.32
N GLY A 806 -4.55 39.82 18.09
CA GLY A 806 -4.94 38.62 18.82
C GLY A 806 -5.05 37.36 17.96
N PHE A 807 -4.65 37.40 16.68
CA PHE A 807 -4.65 36.24 15.81
C PHE A 807 -3.58 35.22 16.25
N ASN A 808 -3.98 33.96 16.40
CA ASN A 808 -3.06 32.84 16.56
C ASN A 808 -3.22 31.93 15.34
N SER A 809 -2.15 31.75 14.57
CA SER A 809 -2.16 30.92 13.37
C SER A 809 -2.32 29.44 13.68
N ASN A 810 -1.98 28.98 14.88
CA ASN A 810 -1.82 27.55 15.23
C ASN A 810 -0.84 26.76 14.34
N LEU A 811 -0.22 27.40 13.34
CA LEU A 811 0.87 26.83 12.53
C LEU A 811 2.16 26.77 13.36
N PRO A 812 2.70 25.57 13.66
CA PRO A 812 3.89 25.46 14.49
C PRO A 812 5.13 26.03 13.79
N THR A 813 5.47 25.51 12.61
CA THR A 813 6.74 25.78 11.93
C THR A 813 6.56 26.70 10.72
N ILE A 814 7.54 27.56 10.46
CA ILE A 814 7.59 28.44 9.29
C ILE A 814 8.94 28.34 8.59
N MET A 815 8.94 28.50 7.26
CA MET A 815 10.18 28.53 6.46
C MET A 815 10.93 29.86 6.66
N ASP A 816 12.21 29.80 7.02
CA ASP A 816 13.06 30.95 7.34
C ASP A 816 13.66 31.60 6.08
N PHE A 817 12.78 32.15 5.22
CA PHE A 817 13.17 32.92 4.03
C PHE A 817 14.15 34.08 4.33
N PRO A 818 13.99 34.86 5.42
CA PRO A 818 14.95 35.92 5.75
C PRO A 818 16.37 35.39 5.97
N LEU A 819 16.53 34.27 6.69
CA LEU A 819 17.86 33.68 6.90
C LEU A 819 18.42 33.06 5.62
N GLN A 820 17.57 32.41 4.82
CA GLN A 820 17.95 31.88 3.51
C GLN A 820 18.53 33.00 2.62
N GLU A 821 17.80 34.11 2.45
CA GLU A 821 18.26 35.25 1.65
C GLU A 821 19.55 35.85 2.20
N ALA A 822 19.67 35.97 3.53
CA ALA A 822 20.85 36.52 4.17
C ALA A 822 22.10 35.67 3.91
N ILE A 823 22.01 34.34 4.06
CA ILE A 823 23.13 33.42 3.84
C ILE A 823 23.53 33.42 2.36
N VAL A 824 22.57 33.28 1.44
CA VAL A 824 22.84 33.22 0.00
C VAL A 824 23.45 34.53 -0.50
N ALA A 825 22.90 35.69 -0.10
CA ALA A 825 23.46 36.99 -0.46
C ALA A 825 24.88 37.17 0.11
N ALA A 826 25.12 36.76 1.35
CA ALA A 826 26.44 36.86 1.97
C ALA A 826 27.51 36.03 1.23
N MET A 827 27.15 34.87 0.68
CA MET A 827 28.05 34.06 -0.15
C MET A 827 28.35 34.70 -1.51
N CYS A 828 27.37 35.41 -2.08
CA CYS A 828 27.56 36.20 -3.31
C CYS A 828 28.46 37.42 -3.08
N GLU A 829 28.48 37.96 -1.86
CA GLU A 829 29.27 39.12 -1.42
C GLU A 829 30.62 38.73 -0.78
N ARG A 830 31.16 37.56 -1.12
CA ARG A 830 32.48 37.11 -0.68
C ARG A 830 33.58 38.10 -1.07
N GLY A 831 34.52 38.32 -0.14
CA GLY A 831 35.69 39.17 -0.35
C GLY A 831 36.00 40.06 0.86
N ASP A 832 37.11 40.78 0.79
CA ASP A 832 37.70 41.50 1.94
C ASP A 832 36.94 42.78 2.34
N ASN A 833 36.01 43.24 1.50
CA ASN A 833 35.26 44.48 1.74
C ASN A 833 33.86 44.39 1.11
N PRO A 834 32.92 43.66 1.74
CA PRO A 834 31.58 43.47 1.20
C PRO A 834 30.77 44.78 1.16
N GLY A 835 31.15 45.81 1.93
CA GLY A 835 30.38 47.05 2.06
C GLY A 835 29.47 47.06 3.30
N TRP A 836 28.77 48.18 3.52
CA TRP A 836 27.97 48.36 4.74
C TRP A 836 26.73 47.46 4.75
N GLY A 837 26.56 46.66 5.80
CA GLY A 837 25.43 45.72 5.95
C GLY A 837 25.45 44.56 4.96
N GLN A 838 26.59 44.31 4.31
CA GLN A 838 26.79 43.24 3.33
C GLN A 838 27.71 42.14 3.90
N GLY A 839 27.80 41.02 3.20
CA GLY A 839 28.55 39.84 3.60
C GLY A 839 27.97 39.24 4.88
N MET A 840 28.84 38.77 5.77
CA MET A 840 28.46 38.13 7.02
C MET A 840 27.62 39.03 7.97
N ALA A 841 27.64 40.36 7.78
CA ALA A 841 26.79 41.26 8.56
C ALA A 841 25.30 40.96 8.33
N ARG A 842 24.90 40.52 7.12
CA ARG A 842 23.51 40.14 6.81
C ARG A 842 23.01 39.00 7.70
N VAL A 843 23.86 38.01 7.90
CA VAL A 843 23.55 36.82 8.71
C VAL A 843 23.48 37.19 10.18
N TYR A 844 24.44 37.99 10.67
CA TYR A 844 24.41 38.51 12.03
C TYR A 844 23.13 39.31 12.30
N ASP A 845 22.80 40.25 11.40
CA ASP A 845 21.63 41.12 11.53
C ASP A 845 20.33 40.32 11.46
N CYS A 846 20.24 39.32 10.56
CA CYS A 846 19.08 38.43 10.48
C CYS A 846 18.85 37.65 11.78
N LEU A 847 19.87 36.97 12.31
CA LEU A 847 19.75 36.24 13.57
C LEU A 847 19.49 37.19 14.76
N SER A 848 19.88 38.46 14.67
CA SER A 848 19.54 39.45 15.70
C SER A 848 18.03 39.70 15.81
N HIS A 849 17.24 39.37 14.77
CA HIS A 849 15.79 39.46 14.79
C HIS A 849 15.11 38.27 15.47
N ASP A 850 15.84 37.27 15.95
CA ASP A 850 15.28 36.08 16.61
C ASP A 850 14.29 36.38 17.75
N PHE A 851 14.39 37.56 18.37
CA PHE A 851 13.46 38.03 19.40
C PHE A 851 12.01 38.25 18.92
N VAL A 852 11.75 38.27 17.60
CA VAL A 852 10.39 38.46 17.07
C VAL A 852 9.62 37.14 16.95
N TYR A 853 10.31 36.00 16.90
CA TYR A 853 9.68 34.68 16.77
C TYR A 853 9.33 34.13 18.16
N HIS A 854 8.27 33.34 18.23
CA HIS A 854 7.80 32.73 19.48
C HIS A 854 8.70 31.58 19.92
N ASP A 855 9.02 30.69 18.98
CA ASP A 855 9.82 29.50 19.22
C ASP A 855 10.81 29.26 18.09
N LEU A 856 12.11 29.33 18.39
CA LEU A 856 13.17 29.16 17.41
C LEU A 856 13.40 27.68 17.02
N SER A 857 12.87 26.73 17.80
CA SER A 857 12.89 25.30 17.47
C SER A 857 11.93 24.96 16.32
N HIS A 858 10.99 25.86 16.02
CA HIS A 858 10.01 25.76 14.95
C HIS A 858 10.33 26.67 13.76
N MET A 859 11.62 26.82 13.44
CA MET A 859 12.10 27.54 12.25
C MET A 859 12.75 26.55 11.30
N MET A 860 12.21 26.41 10.08
CA MET A 860 12.83 25.59 9.04
C MET A 860 13.83 26.42 8.25
N ILE A 861 15.12 26.13 8.40
CA ILE A 861 16.21 26.83 7.72
C ILE A 861 16.60 26.07 6.46
N PHE A 862 16.92 26.77 5.38
CA PHE A 862 17.24 26.16 4.08
C PHE A 862 18.11 27.12 3.26
N LEU A 863 18.70 26.61 2.18
CA LEU A 863 19.52 27.41 1.26
C LEU A 863 18.82 27.65 -0.09
N ALA A 864 18.07 26.66 -0.56
CA ALA A 864 17.23 26.73 -1.76
C ALA A 864 16.15 25.64 -1.69
N ASN A 865 15.13 25.79 -2.53
CA ASN A 865 14.11 24.79 -2.80
C ASN A 865 13.83 24.78 -4.32
N HIS A 866 12.74 24.13 -4.73
CA HIS A 866 12.36 23.95 -6.13
C HIS A 866 11.88 25.24 -6.87
N ASP A 867 11.69 26.35 -6.15
CA ASP A 867 11.32 27.66 -6.71
C ASP A 867 12.46 28.68 -6.68
N HIS A 868 13.61 28.28 -6.12
CA HIS A 868 14.82 29.08 -6.17
C HIS A 868 15.68 28.74 -7.38
N ALA A 869 16.48 29.70 -7.83
CA ALA A 869 17.58 29.39 -8.75
C ALA A 869 18.55 28.42 -8.07
N ARG A 870 19.13 27.50 -8.86
CA ARG A 870 20.08 26.51 -8.35
C ARG A 870 21.31 27.19 -7.75
N LEU A 871 21.73 26.73 -6.57
CA LEU A 871 22.88 27.29 -5.86
C LEU A 871 24.18 27.19 -6.68
N GLY A 872 24.31 26.18 -7.54
CA GLY A 872 25.45 26.06 -8.46
C GLY A 872 25.57 27.20 -9.46
N ASP A 873 24.45 27.81 -9.86
CA ASP A 873 24.44 28.99 -10.70
C ASP A 873 24.70 30.25 -9.86
N ILE A 874 24.00 30.38 -8.73
CA ILE A 874 24.13 31.55 -7.84
C ILE A 874 25.56 31.71 -7.32
N PHE A 875 26.21 30.62 -6.92
CA PHE A 875 27.57 30.66 -6.39
C PHE A 875 28.65 30.66 -7.47
N GLY A 876 28.29 30.64 -8.75
CA GLY A 876 29.24 30.64 -9.87
C GLY A 876 30.06 29.35 -9.94
N SER A 877 29.47 28.22 -9.57
CA SER A 877 30.12 26.89 -9.49
C SER A 877 31.34 26.85 -8.57
N ASP A 878 31.38 27.67 -7.52
CA ASP A 878 32.46 27.68 -6.52
C ASP A 878 32.13 26.72 -5.35
N PRO A 879 32.77 25.53 -5.27
CA PRO A 879 32.53 24.57 -4.20
C PRO A 879 32.83 25.11 -2.80
N SER A 880 33.74 26.08 -2.68
CA SER A 880 34.09 26.63 -1.37
C SER A 880 32.97 27.52 -0.79
N LYS A 881 32.15 28.17 -1.63
CA LYS A 881 30.94 28.87 -1.16
C LYS A 881 29.89 27.90 -0.66
N MET A 882 29.66 26.81 -1.41
CA MET A 882 28.71 25.78 -1.02
C MET A 882 29.10 25.12 0.30
N LYS A 883 30.39 24.80 0.50
CA LYS A 883 30.88 24.25 1.78
C LYS A 883 30.61 25.17 2.96
N VAL A 884 30.85 26.47 2.81
CA VAL A 884 30.54 27.44 3.88
C VAL A 884 29.03 27.52 4.14
N ALA A 885 28.21 27.55 3.11
CA ALA A 885 26.75 27.58 3.26
C ALA A 885 26.22 26.30 3.94
N LEU A 886 26.72 25.12 3.55
CA LEU A 886 26.38 23.84 4.18
C LEU A 886 26.86 23.74 5.63
N ALA A 887 28.06 24.27 5.94
CA ALA A 887 28.54 24.37 7.32
C ALA A 887 27.56 25.16 8.19
N MET A 888 27.08 26.30 7.68
CA MET A 888 26.10 27.14 8.36
C MET A 888 24.74 26.44 8.49
N LEU A 889 24.24 25.82 7.42
CA LEU A 889 22.99 25.05 7.44
C LEU A 889 23.04 23.91 8.48
N ALA A 890 24.16 23.19 8.58
CA ALA A 890 24.30 22.06 9.49
C ALA A 890 24.43 22.47 10.97
N THR A 891 24.89 23.69 11.27
CA THR A 891 25.25 24.11 12.64
C THR A 891 24.42 25.25 13.19
N MET A 892 23.64 25.97 12.37
CA MET A 892 22.72 26.99 12.86
C MET A 892 21.49 26.39 13.57
N ARG A 893 20.80 27.23 14.33
CA ARG A 893 19.55 26.89 15.02
C ARG A 893 18.45 26.62 13.99
N GLY A 894 17.51 25.74 14.32
CA GLY A 894 16.36 25.42 13.48
C GLY A 894 16.45 24.03 12.84
N ILE A 895 15.50 23.75 11.95
CA ILE A 895 15.31 22.49 11.25
C ILE A 895 15.91 22.64 9.84
N PRO A 896 17.09 22.06 9.55
CA PRO A 896 17.70 22.18 8.23
C PRO A 896 16.95 21.39 7.15
N GLN A 897 16.73 22.04 6.02
CA GLN A 897 16.25 21.44 4.78
C GLN A 897 17.27 21.62 3.66
N LEU A 898 17.55 20.54 2.93
CA LEU A 898 18.44 20.49 1.77
C LEU A 898 17.67 20.04 0.52
N TYR A 899 17.90 20.70 -0.61
CA TYR A 899 17.21 20.40 -1.87
C TYR A 899 18.04 19.45 -2.74
N ASN A 900 17.41 18.40 -3.28
CA ASN A 900 18.11 17.35 -4.01
C ASN A 900 19.00 17.91 -5.13
N GLY A 901 20.26 17.48 -5.15
CA GLY A 901 21.28 17.92 -6.08
C GLY A 901 22.16 19.07 -5.57
N ASP A 902 21.75 19.81 -4.54
CA ASP A 902 22.58 20.89 -3.99
C ASP A 902 23.81 20.33 -3.24
N GLU A 903 23.70 19.11 -2.67
CA GLU A 903 24.82 18.33 -2.13
C GLU A 903 25.90 18.00 -3.19
N MET A 904 25.63 18.25 -4.47
CA MET A 904 26.54 18.03 -5.59
C MET A 904 26.67 19.24 -6.52
N MET A 905 26.19 20.42 -6.12
CA MET A 905 26.26 21.66 -6.91
C MET A 905 25.52 21.57 -8.26
N PHE A 906 24.27 21.10 -8.25
CA PHE A 906 23.43 21.14 -9.45
C PHE A 906 23.26 22.57 -9.97
N LYS A 907 22.99 22.65 -11.27
CA LYS A 907 22.77 23.89 -12.02
C LYS A 907 21.56 23.72 -12.91
N ALA A 908 20.91 24.82 -13.24
CA ALA A 908 19.79 24.79 -14.15
C ALA A 908 20.21 24.30 -15.55
N PHE A 909 19.30 23.59 -16.21
CA PHE A 909 19.52 23.05 -17.54
C PHE A 909 19.85 24.18 -18.53
N ASN A 910 20.99 24.05 -19.23
CA ASN A 910 21.51 25.06 -20.16
C ASN A 910 21.65 26.50 -19.59
N GLY A 911 21.67 26.66 -18.26
CA GLY A 911 21.69 27.97 -17.60
C GLY A 911 20.36 28.76 -17.71
N GLU A 912 19.30 28.14 -18.22
CA GLU A 912 17.97 28.73 -18.28
C GLU A 912 17.40 28.91 -16.86
N GLN A 913 16.65 29.99 -16.64
CA GLN A 913 16.18 30.40 -15.32
C GLN A 913 14.66 30.25 -15.17
N SER A 914 14.03 29.45 -16.03
CA SER A 914 12.64 29.02 -15.82
C SER A 914 12.59 27.97 -14.71
N ASP A 915 11.46 27.88 -14.01
CA ASP A 915 11.23 26.86 -12.99
C ASP A 915 11.47 25.44 -13.50
N PRO A 916 10.94 25.02 -14.67
CA PRO A 916 11.21 23.68 -15.19
C PRO A 916 12.70 23.43 -15.48
N ALA A 917 13.45 24.44 -15.93
CA ALA A 917 14.89 24.29 -16.18
C ALA A 917 15.71 24.16 -14.90
N ARG A 918 15.23 24.67 -13.76
CA ARG A 918 15.91 24.57 -12.46
C ARG A 918 15.60 23.24 -11.75
N ARG A 919 14.51 22.57 -12.12
CA ARG A 919 14.05 21.27 -11.60
C ARG A 919 14.69 20.13 -12.40
N VAL A 920 16.02 20.05 -12.33
CA VAL A 920 16.81 19.13 -13.16
C VAL A 920 16.71 17.69 -12.68
N ASP A 921 16.60 16.77 -13.63
CA ASP A 921 16.73 15.33 -13.43
C ASP A 921 17.96 14.98 -12.62
N PHE A 922 17.80 14.14 -11.61
CA PHE A 922 18.93 13.59 -10.88
C PHE A 922 19.70 12.61 -11.78
N PRO A 923 20.98 12.85 -12.13
CA PRO A 923 21.72 11.95 -13.00
C PRO A 923 21.91 10.59 -12.34
N GLY A 924 21.38 9.55 -12.96
CA GLY A 924 21.29 8.19 -12.42
C GLY A 924 19.85 7.76 -12.15
N GLY A 925 18.90 8.69 -12.18
CA GLY A 925 17.49 8.43 -11.95
C GLY A 925 16.79 7.73 -13.11
N TRP A 926 17.40 7.66 -14.29
CA TRP A 926 16.84 6.95 -15.44
C TRP A 926 17.80 5.88 -15.95
N ALA A 927 17.25 4.76 -16.41
CA ALA A 927 18.03 3.60 -16.84
C ALA A 927 19.02 3.88 -18.00
N ASP A 928 18.77 4.91 -18.81
CA ASP A 928 19.63 5.32 -19.93
C ASP A 928 20.63 6.43 -19.57
N ASP A 929 20.65 6.89 -18.32
CA ASP A 929 21.61 7.88 -17.85
C ASP A 929 23.04 7.35 -17.92
N LYS A 930 23.94 8.18 -18.44
CA LYS A 930 25.36 7.83 -18.61
C LYS A 930 26.17 7.97 -17.33
N THR A 931 25.62 8.66 -16.34
CA THR A 931 26.25 8.96 -15.05
C THR A 931 25.24 8.65 -13.97
N ASP A 932 25.64 7.84 -13.01
CA ASP A 932 24.83 7.53 -11.83
C ASP A 932 25.45 8.21 -10.61
N LEU A 933 24.83 9.29 -10.14
CA LEU A 933 25.26 10.04 -8.96
C LEU A 933 24.67 9.51 -7.65
N PHE A 934 23.80 8.49 -7.68
CA PHE A 934 23.40 7.73 -6.50
C PHE A 934 24.52 6.78 -6.05
N SER A 935 25.29 6.23 -7.00
CA SER A 935 26.48 5.42 -6.69
C SER A 935 27.70 6.25 -6.26
N ALA A 936 28.46 5.73 -5.30
CA ALA A 936 29.73 6.34 -4.89
C ALA A 936 30.77 6.37 -6.02
N ASP A 937 30.79 5.35 -6.87
CA ASP A 937 31.73 5.24 -8.00
C ASP A 937 31.42 6.23 -9.13
N GLY A 938 30.16 6.61 -9.31
CA GLY A 938 29.74 7.61 -10.29
C GLY A 938 30.00 9.05 -9.83
N ARG A 939 30.00 9.32 -8.52
CA ARG A 939 30.39 10.62 -7.96
C ARG A 939 31.90 10.84 -8.12
N LYS A 940 32.30 11.90 -8.82
CA LYS A 940 33.71 12.27 -9.04
C LYS A 940 33.93 13.77 -8.91
N GLY A 941 35.16 14.16 -8.56
CA GLY A 941 35.55 15.57 -8.48
C GLY A 941 34.70 16.35 -7.48
N VAL A 942 34.19 17.51 -7.90
CA VAL A 942 33.40 18.42 -7.06
C VAL A 942 32.13 17.75 -6.50
N ALA A 943 31.47 16.89 -7.26
CA ALA A 943 30.27 16.20 -6.80
C ALA A 943 30.58 15.26 -5.63
N ALA A 944 31.64 14.44 -5.73
CA ALA A 944 32.08 13.59 -4.61
C ALA A 944 32.52 14.43 -3.40
N GLU A 945 33.30 15.49 -3.65
CA GLU A 945 33.81 16.36 -2.60
C GLU A 945 32.70 17.03 -1.78
N LEU A 946 31.65 17.53 -2.43
CA LEU A 946 30.52 18.17 -1.76
C LEU A 946 29.58 17.16 -1.12
N HIS A 947 29.33 16.04 -1.78
CA HIS A 947 28.51 14.96 -1.22
C HIS A 947 29.13 14.44 0.08
N ASP A 948 30.42 14.11 0.08
CA ASP A 948 31.11 13.58 1.26
C ASP A 948 31.21 14.61 2.39
N TYR A 949 31.37 15.89 2.04
CA TYR A 949 31.32 16.99 3.00
C TYR A 949 29.94 17.09 3.66
N THR A 950 28.88 17.06 2.85
CA THR A 950 27.48 17.13 3.30
C THR A 950 27.14 15.94 4.19
N ALA A 951 27.45 14.72 3.71
CA ALA A 951 27.23 13.47 4.42
C ALA A 951 27.93 13.49 5.78
N ARG A 952 29.17 13.97 5.86
CA ARG A 952 29.90 14.09 7.11
C ARG A 952 29.21 15.02 8.10
N LEU A 953 28.81 16.22 7.64
CA LEU A 953 28.19 17.22 8.52
C LEU A 953 26.86 16.73 9.08
N PHE A 954 25.99 16.18 8.24
CA PHE A 954 24.64 15.80 8.69
C PHE A 954 24.62 14.48 9.45
N ASN A 955 25.49 13.51 9.13
CA ASN A 955 25.65 12.33 9.98
C ASN A 955 26.24 12.70 11.36
N TRP A 956 27.19 13.63 11.43
CA TRP A 956 27.67 14.16 12.72
C TRP A 956 26.55 14.91 13.46
N ARG A 957 25.78 15.76 12.77
CA ARG A 957 24.70 16.56 13.37
C ARG A 957 23.67 15.69 14.10
N LYS A 958 23.33 14.50 13.59
CA LYS A 958 22.35 13.57 14.19
C LYS A 958 22.64 13.26 15.66
N GLU A 959 23.91 13.22 16.06
CA GLU A 959 24.32 12.83 17.41
C GLU A 959 24.59 14.03 18.34
N LYS A 960 24.33 15.26 17.88
CA LYS A 960 24.77 16.49 18.56
C LYS A 960 23.60 17.31 19.06
N SER A 961 23.10 16.94 20.24
CA SER A 961 22.00 17.66 20.92
C SER A 961 22.24 19.17 21.06
N VAL A 962 23.50 19.59 21.18
CA VAL A 962 23.91 21.00 21.21
C VAL A 962 23.52 21.77 19.94
N LEU A 963 23.39 21.11 18.80
CA LEU A 963 22.94 21.72 17.54
C LEU A 963 21.41 21.70 17.40
N HIS A 964 20.73 20.76 18.06
CA HIS A 964 19.29 20.63 18.04
C HIS A 964 18.66 21.72 18.89
N ASP A 965 19.03 21.77 20.18
CA ASP A 965 18.36 22.63 21.17
C ASP A 965 19.31 23.57 21.93
N GLY A 966 20.60 23.58 21.56
CA GLY A 966 21.59 24.45 22.18
C GLY A 966 21.40 25.92 21.81
N LYS A 967 21.84 26.78 22.72
CA LYS A 967 21.81 28.24 22.57
C LYS A 967 22.83 28.71 21.54
N THR A 968 22.59 29.88 20.96
CA THR A 968 23.51 30.54 20.04
C THR A 968 24.13 31.78 20.70
N LEU A 969 25.44 31.93 20.59
CA LEU A 969 26.16 33.19 20.85
C LEU A 969 27.03 33.50 19.64
N HIS A 970 26.90 34.67 19.04
CA HIS A 970 27.56 35.01 17.78
C HIS A 970 28.33 36.34 17.81
N PHE A 971 29.32 36.44 16.92
CA PHE A 971 30.27 37.54 16.84
C PHE A 971 30.50 37.92 15.38
N LEU A 972 30.37 39.21 15.08
CA LEU A 972 30.63 39.75 13.75
C LEU A 972 32.06 40.28 13.64
N GLY A 973 32.80 39.82 12.63
CA GLY A 973 34.06 40.40 12.19
C GLY A 973 33.85 41.53 11.18
N ARG A 974 34.68 42.57 11.24
CA ARG A 974 34.60 43.73 10.31
C ARG A 974 35.14 43.44 8.92
N ASP A 975 35.85 42.33 8.77
CA ASP A 975 36.55 41.88 7.57
C ASP A 975 35.76 40.81 6.81
N ASN A 976 34.43 40.71 6.98
CA ASN A 976 33.60 39.65 6.38
C ASN A 976 33.85 38.26 7.01
N THR A 977 34.27 38.22 8.27
CA THR A 977 34.32 37.00 9.08
C THR A 977 33.17 36.94 10.08
N TYR A 978 32.79 35.72 10.47
CA TYR A 978 31.69 35.49 11.40
C TYR A 978 32.01 34.30 12.27
N ALA A 979 31.77 34.44 13.57
CA ALA A 979 31.98 33.36 14.51
C ALA A 979 30.75 33.14 15.36
N TYR A 980 30.45 31.91 15.72
CA TYR A 980 29.39 31.62 16.68
C TYR A 980 29.64 30.32 17.42
N PHE A 981 29.01 30.24 18.59
CA PHE A 981 28.96 29.06 19.43
C PHE A 981 27.53 28.54 19.43
N ARG A 982 27.34 27.26 19.14
CA ARG A 982 26.19 26.50 19.63
C ARG A 982 26.61 25.83 20.93
N TYR A 983 25.82 25.99 22.00
CA TYR A 983 26.23 25.48 23.29
C TYR A 983 25.06 25.11 24.20
N ASN A 984 25.31 24.14 25.07
CA ASN A 984 24.43 23.80 26.19
C ASN A 984 25.27 23.78 27.50
N GLU A 985 24.85 23.01 28.49
CA GLU A 985 25.56 22.89 29.77
C GLU A 985 26.80 22.01 29.70
N THR A 986 26.90 21.10 28.72
CA THR A 986 27.93 20.06 28.65
C THR A 986 28.87 20.20 27.46
N GLU A 987 28.38 20.72 26.33
CA GLU A 987 29.08 20.73 25.05
C GLU A 987 28.99 22.10 24.38
N ALA A 988 29.97 22.40 23.53
CA ALA A 988 29.96 23.54 22.65
C ALA A 988 30.54 23.20 21.26
N VAL A 989 29.96 23.82 20.23
CA VAL A 989 30.48 23.82 18.86
C VAL A 989 30.83 25.26 18.50
N PHE A 990 32.10 25.51 18.23
CA PHE A 990 32.60 26.77 17.68
C PHE A 990 32.65 26.69 16.17
N VAL A 991 32.01 27.64 15.51
CA VAL A 991 32.05 27.81 14.06
C VAL A 991 32.71 29.15 13.73
N PHE A 992 33.71 29.14 12.85
CA PHE A 992 34.34 30.34 12.33
C PHE A 992 34.31 30.34 10.81
N VAL A 993 33.54 31.26 10.23
CA VAL A 993 33.40 31.48 8.79
C VAL A 993 34.39 32.55 8.34
N ASN A 994 35.32 32.17 7.46
CA ASN A 994 36.19 33.09 6.75
C ASN A 994 35.63 33.33 5.33
N ASN A 995 34.82 34.36 5.15
CA ASN A 995 34.27 34.74 3.83
C ASN A 995 35.15 35.77 3.09
N THR A 996 36.45 35.81 3.40
CA THR A 996 37.42 36.71 2.76
C THR A 996 38.21 36.03 1.65
N GLY A 997 39.00 36.81 0.92
CA GLY A 997 39.94 36.30 -0.09
C GLY A 997 41.32 35.90 0.46
N HIS A 998 41.52 35.92 1.79
CA HIS A 998 42.80 35.65 2.43
C HIS A 998 42.66 34.84 3.73
N ASP A 999 43.75 34.25 4.20
CA ASP A 999 43.76 33.51 5.45
C ASP A 999 43.60 34.48 6.64
N VAL A 1000 42.74 34.12 7.60
CA VAL A 1000 42.45 34.97 8.76
C VAL A 1000 42.97 34.30 10.04
N ILE A 1001 43.71 35.07 10.84
CA ILE A 1001 44.03 34.69 12.21
C ILE A 1001 42.79 34.97 13.06
N VAL A 1002 42.22 33.93 13.65
CA VAL A 1002 41.03 34.01 14.49
C VAL A 1002 41.31 34.94 15.68
N PRO A 1003 40.51 36.02 15.88
CA PRO A 1003 40.72 36.96 16.97
C PRO A 1003 40.20 36.40 18.29
N TRP A 1004 40.84 35.32 18.78
CA TRP A 1004 40.35 34.50 19.89
C TRP A 1004 40.02 35.28 21.17
N ASP A 1005 40.79 36.35 21.46
CA ASP A 1005 40.56 37.21 22.62
C ASP A 1005 39.19 37.92 22.60
N HIS A 1006 38.54 38.04 21.43
CA HIS A 1006 37.19 38.60 21.33
C HIS A 1006 36.12 37.68 21.94
N TYR A 1007 36.39 36.37 22.05
CA TYR A 1007 35.44 35.37 22.55
C TYR A 1007 35.60 35.07 24.04
N ALA A 1008 36.35 35.91 24.76
CA ALA A 1008 36.66 35.74 26.18
C ALA A 1008 35.41 35.75 27.09
N GLU A 1009 34.27 36.29 26.62
CA GLU A 1009 32.99 36.19 27.34
C GLU A 1009 32.40 34.79 27.34
N PHE A 1010 32.75 33.96 26.35
CA PHE A 1010 32.35 32.56 26.28
C PHE A 1010 33.42 31.64 26.88
N VAL A 1011 34.67 31.82 26.45
CA VAL A 1011 35.79 30.98 26.88
C VAL A 1011 37.09 31.77 26.97
N SER A 1012 37.76 31.71 28.13
CA SER A 1012 39.04 32.40 28.37
C SER A 1012 40.22 31.44 28.23
N GLY A 1013 41.08 31.69 27.24
CA GLY A 1013 42.29 30.90 26.98
C GLY A 1013 42.11 29.78 25.94
N PRO A 1014 43.16 29.01 25.63
CA PRO A 1014 43.10 27.98 24.61
C PRO A 1014 42.25 26.76 25.01
N VAL A 1015 41.55 26.17 24.05
CA VAL A 1015 40.66 25.01 24.21
C VAL A 1015 41.13 23.86 23.32
N SER A 1016 41.14 22.64 23.85
CA SER A 1016 41.32 21.43 23.04
C SER A 1016 39.96 21.04 22.44
N ALA A 1017 39.89 20.96 21.12
CA ALA A 1017 38.68 20.64 20.38
C ALA A 1017 38.98 19.60 19.30
N THR A 1018 37.93 19.11 18.65
CA THR A 1018 38.03 18.29 17.44
C THR A 1018 37.47 19.07 16.26
N ASP A 1019 38.23 19.19 15.17
CA ASP A 1019 37.69 19.71 13.92
C ASP A 1019 36.80 18.64 13.29
N VAL A 1020 35.50 18.95 13.15
CA VAL A 1020 34.47 18.04 12.65
C VAL A 1020 34.75 17.61 11.21
N VAL A 1021 35.31 18.52 10.40
CA VAL A 1021 35.54 18.25 8.97
C VAL A 1021 36.71 17.31 8.79
N SER A 1022 37.82 17.46 9.53
CA SER A 1022 38.99 16.58 9.39
C SER A 1022 38.98 15.38 10.34
N GLY A 1023 38.22 15.43 11.44
CA GLY A 1023 38.28 14.49 12.55
C GLY A 1023 39.55 14.61 13.41
N MET A 1024 40.37 15.63 13.17
CA MET A 1024 41.66 15.80 13.83
C MET A 1024 41.55 16.72 15.04
N PRO A 1025 42.36 16.49 16.11
CA PRO A 1025 42.45 17.43 17.21
C PRO A 1025 42.92 18.81 16.74
N VAL A 1026 42.27 19.86 17.24
CA VAL A 1026 42.62 21.26 16.99
C VAL A 1026 42.67 22.01 18.32
N THR A 1027 43.63 22.92 18.48
CA THR A 1027 43.66 23.83 19.62
C THR A 1027 43.05 25.16 19.20
N LEU A 1028 41.89 25.50 19.76
CA LEU A 1028 41.27 26.81 19.57
C LEU A 1028 41.98 27.81 20.48
N GLY A 1029 42.55 28.87 19.94
CA GLY A 1029 43.36 29.80 20.73
C GLY A 1029 44.05 30.87 19.90
N PRO A 1030 44.83 31.76 20.56
CA PRO A 1030 45.59 32.80 19.86
C PRO A 1030 46.51 32.21 18.80
N GLY A 1031 46.44 32.75 17.57
CA GLY A 1031 47.26 32.30 16.44
C GLY A 1031 46.63 31.22 15.57
N LEU A 1032 45.46 30.69 15.91
CA LEU A 1032 44.69 29.81 15.03
C LEU A 1032 44.37 30.52 13.71
N THR A 1033 44.64 29.88 12.57
CA THR A 1033 44.39 30.43 11.24
C THR A 1033 43.32 29.62 10.52
N VAL A 1034 42.33 30.31 9.95
CA VAL A 1034 41.29 29.70 9.09
C VAL A 1034 41.53 30.15 7.64
N PRO A 1035 41.69 29.21 6.69
CA PRO A 1035 41.97 29.54 5.29
C PRO A 1035 40.89 30.40 4.62
N ALA A 1036 41.29 31.17 3.61
CA ALA A 1036 40.39 31.97 2.77
C ALA A 1036 39.19 31.15 2.25
N GLY A 1037 37.97 31.70 2.35
CA GLY A 1037 36.78 31.09 1.78
C GLY A 1037 36.34 29.76 2.42
N THR A 1038 36.78 29.46 3.64
CA THR A 1038 36.44 28.22 4.37
C THR A 1038 35.73 28.49 5.69
N ALA A 1039 35.17 27.44 6.29
CA ALA A 1039 34.63 27.45 7.65
C ALA A 1039 35.33 26.40 8.50
N LEU A 1040 35.72 26.77 9.72
CA LEU A 1040 36.12 25.84 10.77
C LEU A 1040 34.89 25.46 11.59
N ILE A 1041 34.72 24.17 11.89
CA ILE A 1041 33.69 23.65 12.80
C ILE A 1041 34.42 22.81 13.84
N ALA A 1042 34.42 23.25 15.10
CA ALA A 1042 35.17 22.59 16.15
C ALA A 1042 34.28 22.31 17.37
N GLU A 1043 34.22 21.04 17.78
CA GLU A 1043 33.46 20.62 18.98
C GLU A 1043 34.37 20.41 20.20
N PHE A 1044 33.88 20.76 21.38
CA PHE A 1044 34.58 20.60 22.66
C PHE A 1044 33.60 20.50 23.85
N ASP A 1045 34.06 19.86 24.91
CA ASP A 1045 33.36 19.80 26.20
C ASP A 1045 33.48 21.15 26.93
N ARG A 1046 32.39 21.58 27.57
CA ARG A 1046 32.30 22.90 28.20
C ARG A 1046 32.80 22.94 29.65
#